data_AF-A0A933WBK1-F1
#
_entry.id   AF-A0A933WBK1-F1
#
_cell.length_a   1.000
_cell.length_b   1.000
_cell.length_c   1.000
_cell.angle_alpha   90.00
_cell.angle_beta   90.00
_cell.angle_gamma   90.00
#
_symmetry.space_group_name_H-M   'P 1'
#
loop_
_entity.id
_entity.type
_entity.pdbx_description
1 polymer ?
#
loop_
_entity_poly.entity_id
_entity_poly.type
_entity_poly.pdbx_seq_one_letter_code
_entity_poly.pdbx_strand_id
1 'polypeptide(L)'
;MFEGFKISRLISQLTEVGKDHAETLKSLREYGEDGLKALVDAFKANKILFADLDKYLASLYDKEMLDGYITLLGDSKEQLRTRAREIIQQKTGPGAVARLVERLKDADATCRRGIAELLRALASPSVAEKLIPYLSEEDKDLKSVSMGLIADVGGAKASAFLLPLLKSPDWWVRKKAVEAICRIKDPASIDALVDLLSLEKDPKIKITVIQTLGQVGNVRAARVILPSITDNDMIVRQAVVEALENIADETIVPEIINFMRDAEVNVRRAGVEILSKLKNVKGSETLIRCIQDADWWVREIATDALAVMNVPGVAARVIELFATPDENVRRAAIEYFVRVPDKAAFEPLLGMLNDKDWWVREKAVVALGKMKDERAIEHILPLADDHDVRWTVPAALGEIGGEKAISYLADFLDDPERTVRLEALKALGRAQEKATLPLIKACVKDSDAEMRDTALDIIKQMTGHAVKANQIIAEQERSKWTGGSTIFTSPLVGNVKVLKEAILVLDLANSTDIGSKYGDDFAFKLTNRLVELTKPIASKYRVKFTKSTGDGYLMTFNEVKNAVNFAKEILLTMRRTNETLPPQERIDIRIAINQGETRVDDKGDRLGTAVNMTFRVEGVKAAGMKPADGGMKPEELPLVNRVVLTESVNTDITKEAGFVTRLIGFFELKGIQGQHRLFLMNTD
;
A
#
# COMPACT_ATOMS: atom_id res chain seq x y z
N MET A 1 -15.13 31.85 56.83
CA MET A 1 -16.51 32.12 56.32
C MET A 1 -16.62 33.53 55.70
N PHE A 2 -16.11 34.57 56.35
CA PHE A 2 -16.12 35.95 55.81
C PHE A 2 -15.30 36.14 54.52
N GLU A 3 -14.13 35.52 54.40
CA GLU A 3 -13.28 35.65 53.20
C GLU A 3 -13.87 34.96 51.98
N GLY A 4 -14.40 33.74 52.13
CA GLY A 4 -15.06 33.03 51.03
C GLY A 4 -16.26 33.80 50.45
N PHE A 5 -17.00 34.54 51.28
CA PHE A 5 -18.08 35.40 50.81
C PHE A 5 -17.56 36.59 49.97
N LYS A 6 -16.45 37.21 50.38
CA LYS A 6 -15.80 38.29 49.63
C LYS A 6 -15.25 37.80 48.29
N ILE A 7 -14.58 36.65 48.27
CA ILE A 7 -14.07 36.02 47.05
C ILE A 7 -15.23 35.70 46.09
N SER A 8 -16.32 35.08 46.59
CA SER A 8 -17.49 34.79 45.75
C SER A 8 -18.13 36.05 45.17
N ARG A 9 -18.15 37.16 45.91
CA ARG A 9 -18.65 38.45 45.41
C ARG A 9 -17.77 39.01 44.30
N LEU A 10 -16.44 38.93 44.45
CA LEU A 10 -15.49 39.35 43.41
C LEU A 10 -15.63 38.49 42.15
N ILE A 11 -15.80 37.18 42.28
CA ILE A 11 -16.05 36.28 41.14
C ILE A 11 -17.34 36.66 40.41
N SER A 12 -18.43 36.98 41.12
CA SER A 12 -19.67 37.43 40.47
C SER A 12 -19.47 38.72 39.68
N GLN A 13 -18.66 39.66 40.17
CA GLN A 13 -18.34 40.91 39.45
C GLN A 13 -17.57 40.66 38.15
N LEU A 14 -16.76 39.60 38.07
CA LEU A 14 -16.05 39.18 36.86
C LEU A 14 -16.98 38.60 35.77
N THR A 15 -18.26 38.39 36.08
CA THR A 15 -19.25 37.88 35.11
C THR A 15 -20.14 38.98 34.52
N GLU A 16 -19.99 40.22 34.97
CA GLU A 16 -20.79 41.36 34.52
C GLU A 16 -20.27 41.92 33.18
N VAL A 17 -21.06 41.77 32.12
CA VAL A 17 -20.70 42.21 30.76
C VAL A 17 -20.54 43.73 30.70
N GLY A 18 -19.44 44.19 30.10
CA GLY A 18 -19.20 45.60 29.78
C GLY A 18 -18.49 46.43 30.87
N LYS A 19 -17.94 45.80 31.91
CA LYS A 19 -17.13 46.47 32.94
C LYS A 19 -15.64 46.19 32.76
N ASP A 20 -14.80 47.16 33.14
CA ASP A 20 -13.37 46.89 33.32
C ASP A 20 -13.15 46.13 34.63
N HIS A 21 -12.59 44.94 34.52
CA HIS A 21 -12.38 44.01 35.63
C HIS A 21 -10.99 44.14 36.26
N ALA A 22 -10.15 45.08 35.81
CA ALA A 22 -8.78 45.23 36.31
C ALA A 22 -8.70 45.39 37.84
N GLU A 23 -9.57 46.22 38.43
CA GLU A 23 -9.58 46.48 39.87
C GLU A 23 -10.16 45.31 40.69
N THR A 24 -11.15 44.61 40.13
CA THR A 24 -11.69 43.35 40.70
C THR A 24 -10.62 42.26 40.72
N LEU A 25 -9.84 42.10 39.65
CA LEU A 25 -8.74 41.15 39.57
C LEU A 25 -7.60 41.50 40.53
N LYS A 26 -7.28 42.79 40.69
CA LYS A 26 -6.31 43.26 41.69
C LYS A 26 -6.76 42.91 43.10
N SER A 27 -8.04 43.12 43.41
CA SER A 27 -8.62 42.76 44.71
C SER A 27 -8.65 41.24 44.92
N LEU A 28 -8.91 40.46 43.85
CA LEU A 28 -8.90 39.00 43.91
C LEU A 28 -7.50 38.44 44.15
N ARG A 29 -6.46 39.10 43.62
CA ARG A 29 -5.05 38.73 43.82
C ARG A 29 -4.62 38.80 45.28
N GLU A 30 -5.19 39.71 46.07
CA GLU A 30 -4.88 39.83 47.51
C GLU A 30 -5.23 38.56 48.31
N TYR A 31 -6.09 37.69 47.77
CA TYR A 31 -6.46 36.41 48.37
C TYR A 31 -5.55 35.24 47.91
N GLY A 32 -4.50 35.51 47.13
CA GLY A 32 -3.51 34.50 46.74
C GLY A 32 -4.12 33.27 46.05
N GLU A 33 -3.70 32.07 46.48
CA GLU A 33 -4.13 30.80 45.89
C GLU A 33 -5.64 30.55 46.02
N ASP A 34 -6.29 31.05 47.08
CA ASP A 34 -7.74 30.92 47.25
C ASP A 34 -8.50 31.74 46.19
N GLY A 35 -7.96 32.91 45.83
CA GLY A 35 -8.47 33.72 44.72
C GLY A 35 -8.31 33.03 43.36
N LEU A 36 -7.14 32.43 43.11
CA LEU A 36 -6.87 31.64 41.91
C LEU A 36 -7.82 30.44 41.80
N LYS A 37 -7.98 29.68 42.89
CA LYS A 37 -8.87 28.52 42.94
C LYS A 37 -10.31 28.90 42.65
N ALA A 38 -10.81 29.98 43.25
CA ALA A 38 -12.17 30.45 43.01
C ALA A 38 -12.40 30.88 41.56
N LEU A 39 -11.40 31.50 40.91
CA LEU A 39 -11.44 31.86 39.50
C LEU A 39 -11.52 30.61 38.61
N VAL A 40 -10.69 29.61 38.91
CA VAL A 40 -10.65 28.32 38.20
C VAL A 40 -11.95 27.56 38.36
N ASP A 41 -12.51 27.50 39.57
CA ASP A 41 -13.79 26.86 39.85
C ASP A 41 -14.95 27.56 39.13
N ALA A 42 -14.92 28.89 39.06
CA ALA A 42 -15.89 29.66 38.27
C ALA A 42 -15.82 29.34 36.77
N PHE A 43 -14.61 29.23 36.22
CA PHE A 43 -14.42 28.78 34.84
C PHE A 43 -14.85 27.32 34.63
N LYS A 44 -14.59 26.43 35.59
CA LYS A 44 -15.05 25.04 35.53
C LYS A 44 -16.57 24.93 35.52
N ALA A 45 -17.24 25.81 36.28
CA ALA A 45 -18.69 25.95 36.32
C ALA A 45 -19.29 26.75 35.14
N ASN A 46 -18.51 27.06 34.10
CA ASN A 46 -18.92 27.84 32.92
C ASN A 46 -19.47 29.25 33.25
N LYS A 47 -19.06 29.83 34.38
CA LYS A 47 -19.43 31.21 34.76
C LYS A 47 -18.54 32.26 34.09
N ILE A 48 -17.34 31.86 33.68
CA ILE A 48 -16.36 32.70 33.00
C ILE A 48 -16.13 32.13 31.61
N LEU A 49 -16.14 32.99 30.59
CA LEU A 49 -15.88 32.59 29.21
C LEU A 49 -14.39 32.30 29.00
N PHE A 50 -14.09 31.38 28.09
CA PHE A 50 -12.71 31.03 27.75
C PHE A 50 -11.90 32.23 27.21
N ALA A 51 -12.56 33.12 26.45
CA ALA A 51 -11.93 34.33 25.91
C ALA A 51 -11.39 35.27 27.00
N ASP A 52 -12.05 35.31 28.17
CA ASP A 52 -11.68 36.19 29.28
C ASP A 52 -10.70 35.53 30.25
N LEU A 53 -10.75 34.20 30.36
CA LEU A 53 -9.91 33.40 31.26
C LEU A 53 -8.41 33.72 31.07
N ASP A 54 -7.97 33.84 29.82
CA ASP A 54 -6.59 34.16 29.48
C ASP A 54 -6.14 35.45 30.18
N LYS A 55 -6.87 36.54 29.95
CA LYS A 55 -6.57 37.86 30.51
C LYS A 55 -6.62 37.84 32.03
N TYR A 56 -7.59 37.12 32.60
CA TYR A 56 -7.80 37.06 34.04
C TYR A 56 -6.66 36.32 34.75
N LEU A 57 -6.29 35.13 34.29
CA LEU A 57 -5.15 34.39 34.84
C LEU A 57 -3.85 35.19 34.68
N ALA A 58 -3.59 35.78 33.51
CA ALA A 58 -2.36 36.55 33.31
C ALA A 58 -2.27 37.79 34.23
N SER A 59 -3.41 38.41 34.55
CA SER A 59 -3.49 39.58 35.44
C SER A 59 -3.40 39.20 36.92
N LEU A 60 -3.94 38.04 37.27
CA LEU A 60 -3.91 37.53 38.64
C LEU A 60 -2.50 37.06 39.02
N TYR A 61 -1.68 36.61 38.08
CA TYR A 61 -0.36 36.03 38.35
C TYR A 61 0.55 36.87 39.27
N ASP A 62 1.13 36.20 40.27
CA ASP A 62 2.18 36.69 41.15
C ASP A 62 3.21 35.57 41.41
N LYS A 63 4.45 35.93 41.74
CA LYS A 63 5.51 34.97 42.07
C LYS A 63 5.17 34.12 43.29
N GLU A 64 4.46 34.68 44.26
CA GLU A 64 3.99 33.98 45.45
C GLU A 64 2.94 32.91 45.13
N MET A 65 2.24 33.03 43.99
CA MET A 65 1.22 32.07 43.54
C MET A 65 1.77 31.01 42.57
N LEU A 66 3.08 30.93 42.38
CA LEU A 66 3.69 30.00 41.43
C LEU A 66 3.22 28.55 41.66
N ASP A 67 3.07 28.11 42.91
CA ASP A 67 2.61 26.75 43.24
C ASP A 67 1.17 26.47 42.82
N GLY A 68 0.27 27.43 43.01
CA GLY A 68 -1.08 27.40 42.46
C GLY A 68 -1.08 27.23 40.94
N TYR A 69 -0.24 27.98 40.21
CA TYR A 69 -0.13 27.84 38.75
C TYR A 69 0.52 26.52 38.32
N ILE A 70 1.51 26.01 39.06
CA ILE A 70 2.08 24.68 38.83
C ILE A 70 1.01 23.61 38.98
N THR A 71 0.15 23.73 40.00
CA THR A 71 -0.96 22.78 40.23
C THR A 71 -1.95 22.76 39.06
N LEU A 72 -2.16 23.90 38.38
CA LEU A 72 -3.00 23.97 37.17
C LEU A 72 -2.42 23.21 35.98
N LEU A 73 -1.13 22.87 35.96
CA LEU A 73 -0.56 22.00 34.92
C LEU A 73 -1.12 20.58 35.00
N GLY A 74 -1.65 20.17 36.16
CA GLY A 74 -2.35 18.90 36.37
C GLY A 74 -3.87 18.98 36.20
N ASP A 75 -4.43 20.14 35.85
CA ASP A 75 -5.88 20.31 35.78
C ASP A 75 -6.50 19.42 34.69
N SER A 76 -7.76 19.00 34.85
CA SER A 76 -8.44 18.17 33.85
C SER A 76 -8.74 18.92 32.54
N LYS A 77 -8.90 20.25 32.59
CA LYS A 77 -9.14 21.07 31.39
C LYS A 77 -7.81 21.47 30.72
N GLU A 78 -7.62 21.06 29.46
CA GLU A 78 -6.43 21.41 28.65
C GLU A 78 -6.22 22.92 28.55
N GLN A 79 -7.30 23.70 28.46
CA GLN A 79 -7.25 25.16 28.42
C GLN A 79 -6.48 25.77 29.61
N LEU A 80 -6.70 25.24 30.81
CA LEU A 80 -6.03 25.71 32.02
C LEU A 80 -4.56 25.30 32.04
N ARG A 81 -4.26 24.07 31.61
CA ARG A 81 -2.87 23.55 31.53
C ARG A 81 -2.02 24.38 30.57
N THR A 82 -2.52 24.63 29.37
CA THR A 82 -1.81 25.41 28.35
C THR A 82 -1.59 26.84 28.83
N ARG A 83 -2.61 27.48 29.40
CA ARG A 83 -2.48 28.86 29.84
C ARG A 83 -1.57 29.03 31.04
N ALA A 84 -1.65 28.13 32.02
CA ALA A 84 -0.74 28.13 33.17
C ALA A 84 0.72 28.01 32.72
N ARG A 85 0.99 27.12 31.76
CA ARG A 85 2.33 26.94 31.18
C ARG A 85 2.86 28.21 30.53
N GLU A 86 2.06 28.85 29.67
CA GLU A 86 2.43 30.10 29.00
C GLU A 86 2.72 31.22 30.01
N ILE A 87 1.89 31.35 31.04
CA ILE A 87 2.05 32.37 32.08
C ILE A 87 3.35 32.13 32.85
N ILE A 88 3.62 30.89 33.31
CA ILE A 88 4.86 30.59 34.03
C ILE A 88 6.08 30.87 33.15
N GLN A 89 6.03 30.48 31.87
CA GLN A 89 7.11 30.70 30.92
C GLN A 89 7.37 32.20 30.68
N GLN A 90 6.32 33.00 30.48
CA GLN A 90 6.43 34.43 30.18
C GLN A 90 6.79 35.29 31.39
N LYS A 91 6.23 34.99 32.56
CA LYS A 91 6.32 35.85 33.75
C LYS A 91 7.44 35.45 34.71
N THR A 92 7.88 34.20 34.69
CA THR A 92 8.88 33.66 35.63
C THR A 92 10.09 33.09 34.92
N GLY A 93 9.86 32.40 33.80
CA GLY A 93 10.92 31.84 32.97
C GLY A 93 11.89 30.96 33.78
N PRO A 94 13.21 31.17 33.67
CA PRO A 94 14.22 30.37 34.38
C PRO A 94 14.10 30.39 35.91
N GLY A 95 13.50 31.44 36.49
CA GLY A 95 13.31 31.53 37.94
C GLY A 95 12.38 30.45 38.51
N ALA A 96 11.53 29.84 37.68
CA ALA A 96 10.61 28.78 38.10
C ALA A 96 11.29 27.41 38.23
N VAL A 97 12.48 27.22 37.65
CA VAL A 97 13.13 25.89 37.53
C VAL A 97 13.28 25.20 38.88
N ALA A 98 13.74 25.91 39.92
CA ALA A 98 13.92 25.33 41.25
C ALA A 98 12.61 24.73 41.79
N ARG A 99 11.53 25.52 41.72
CA ARG A 99 10.24 25.12 42.27
C ARG A 99 9.55 24.04 41.43
N LEU A 100 9.67 24.13 40.11
CA LEU A 100 9.16 23.11 39.18
C LEU A 100 9.83 21.76 39.43
N VAL A 101 11.15 21.73 39.65
CA VAL A 101 11.88 20.50 39.96
C VAL A 101 11.47 19.94 41.32
N GLU A 102 11.31 20.77 42.36
CA GLU A 102 10.80 20.30 43.66
C GLU A 102 9.43 19.64 43.54
N ARG A 103 8.52 20.23 42.75
CA ARG A 103 7.15 19.72 42.56
C ARG A 103 7.05 18.47 41.68
N LEU A 104 8.13 18.01 41.05
CA LEU A 104 8.10 16.73 40.32
C LEU A 104 7.91 15.53 41.26
N LYS A 105 8.33 15.62 42.53
CA LYS A 105 8.32 14.49 43.47
C LYS A 105 6.91 14.13 43.95
N ASP A 106 6.06 15.12 44.15
CA ASP A 106 4.75 15.02 44.78
C ASP A 106 3.58 15.30 43.82
N ALA A 107 3.86 15.74 42.59
CA ALA A 107 2.86 15.90 41.55
C ALA A 107 2.29 14.56 41.05
N ASP A 108 1.00 14.55 40.68
CA ASP A 108 0.38 13.44 39.94
C ASP A 108 0.93 13.31 38.51
N ALA A 109 0.60 12.23 37.80
CA ALA A 109 1.13 11.95 36.47
C ALA A 109 0.83 13.03 35.41
N THR A 110 -0.33 13.69 35.49
CA THR A 110 -0.71 14.77 34.56
C THR A 110 0.09 16.02 34.85
N CYS A 111 0.16 16.40 36.14
CA CYS A 111 0.94 17.54 36.59
C CYS A 111 2.44 17.35 36.28
N ARG A 112 3.01 16.16 36.54
CA ARG A 112 4.40 15.81 36.17
C ARG A 112 4.68 15.99 34.69
N ARG A 113 3.75 15.58 33.82
CA ARG A 113 3.87 15.78 32.37
C ARG A 113 3.90 17.26 32.00
N GLY A 114 2.99 18.06 32.54
CA GLY A 114 2.95 19.50 32.31
C GLY A 114 4.20 20.23 32.82
N ILE A 115 4.70 19.84 33.99
CA ILE A 115 5.97 20.34 34.54
C ILE A 115 7.14 19.97 33.62
N ALA A 116 7.22 18.71 33.18
CA ALA A 116 8.28 18.25 32.29
C ALA A 116 8.26 18.97 30.94
N GLU A 117 7.09 19.21 30.35
CA GLU A 117 6.96 19.99 29.12
C GLU A 117 7.46 21.43 29.29
N LEU A 118 7.15 22.06 30.43
CA LEU A 118 7.64 23.39 30.74
C LEU A 118 9.16 23.42 30.99
N LEU A 119 9.71 22.46 31.74
CA LEU A 119 11.15 22.35 31.96
C LEU A 119 11.91 22.09 30.66
N ARG A 120 11.35 21.28 29.75
CA ARG A 120 11.89 21.05 28.40
C ARG A 120 11.90 22.34 27.57
N ALA A 121 10.85 23.16 27.65
CA ALA A 121 10.82 24.43 26.95
C ALA A 121 11.84 25.45 27.50
N LEU A 122 12.23 25.33 28.78
CA LEU A 122 13.26 26.16 29.39
C LEU A 122 14.69 25.69 29.05
N ALA A 123 14.92 24.37 28.91
CA ALA A 123 16.16 23.71 28.50
C ALA A 123 17.48 24.30 29.05
N SER A 124 17.46 24.87 30.26
CA SER A 124 18.65 25.54 30.82
C SER A 124 19.58 24.55 31.55
N PRO A 125 20.90 24.78 31.60
CA PRO A 125 21.83 23.92 32.34
C PRO A 125 21.46 23.72 33.83
N SER A 126 20.82 24.73 34.44
CA SER A 126 20.30 24.69 35.82
C SER A 126 19.25 23.60 36.04
N VAL A 127 18.47 23.26 34.99
CA VAL A 127 17.49 22.15 35.03
C VAL A 127 18.23 20.83 35.25
N ALA A 128 19.27 20.56 34.45
CA ALA A 128 20.03 19.32 34.56
C ALA A 128 20.68 19.19 35.95
N GLU A 129 21.32 20.25 36.44
CA GLU A 129 21.99 20.24 37.76
C GLU A 129 21.04 19.92 38.91
N LYS A 130 19.82 20.46 38.88
CA LYS A 130 18.81 20.22 39.92
C LYS A 130 18.13 18.86 39.83
N LEU A 131 18.17 18.19 38.67
CA LEU A 131 17.56 16.87 38.47
C LEU A 131 18.50 15.71 38.82
N ILE A 132 19.81 15.95 38.95
CA ILE A 132 20.79 14.91 39.30
C ILE A 132 20.40 14.11 40.56
N PRO A 133 19.96 14.73 41.69
CA PRO A 133 19.59 13.98 42.89
C PRO A 133 18.45 12.98 42.65
N TYR A 134 17.54 13.27 41.72
CA TYR A 134 16.38 12.42 41.44
C TYR A 134 16.70 11.18 40.62
N LEU A 135 17.91 11.09 40.04
CA LEU A 135 18.38 9.87 39.39
C LEU A 135 18.55 8.70 40.38
N SER A 136 18.68 9.01 41.68
CA SER A 136 18.90 8.03 42.75
C SER A 136 17.64 7.68 43.55
N GLU A 137 16.50 8.31 43.29
CA GLU A 137 15.23 8.06 44.00
C GLU A 137 14.70 6.64 43.75
N GLU A 138 13.61 6.19 44.39
CA GLU A 138 13.03 4.87 44.06
C GLU A 138 11.98 4.93 42.95
N ASP A 139 11.30 6.08 42.81
CA ASP A 139 10.22 6.28 41.83
C ASP A 139 10.74 6.20 40.39
N LYS A 140 10.27 5.18 39.66
CA LYS A 140 10.63 4.94 38.26
C LYS A 140 10.11 6.05 37.33
N ASP A 141 8.91 6.58 37.55
CA ASP A 141 8.39 7.65 36.70
C ASP A 141 9.25 8.91 36.84
N LEU A 142 9.58 9.28 38.08
CA LEU A 142 10.43 10.43 38.38
C LEU A 142 11.83 10.27 37.77
N LYS A 143 12.44 9.09 37.87
CA LYS A 143 13.72 8.78 37.19
C LYS A 143 13.63 8.96 35.69
N SER A 144 12.59 8.40 35.06
CA SER A 144 12.42 8.46 33.60
C SER A 144 12.28 9.90 33.12
N VAL A 145 11.47 10.70 33.81
CA VAL A 145 11.28 12.12 33.50
C VAL A 145 12.60 12.88 33.69
N SER A 146 13.31 12.63 34.79
CA SER A 146 14.59 13.29 35.08
C SER A 146 15.66 12.97 34.03
N MET A 147 15.84 11.71 33.65
CA MET A 147 16.78 11.31 32.59
C MET A 147 16.43 11.96 31.24
N GLY A 148 15.12 11.99 30.90
CA GLY A 148 14.65 12.62 29.67
C GLY A 148 14.96 14.12 29.62
N LEU A 149 14.66 14.84 30.71
CA LEU A 149 14.91 16.28 30.81
C LEU A 149 16.42 16.61 30.81
N ILE A 150 17.24 15.79 31.48
CA ILE A 150 18.70 15.94 31.42
C ILE A 150 19.20 15.75 29.99
N ALA A 151 18.66 14.77 29.25
CA ALA A 151 19.00 14.58 27.83
C ALA A 151 18.54 15.74 26.93
N ASP A 152 17.38 16.33 27.22
CA ASP A 152 16.84 17.47 26.44
C ASP A 152 17.70 18.74 26.61
N VAL A 153 18.37 18.92 27.75
CA VAL A 153 19.39 19.97 27.95
C VAL A 153 20.64 19.69 27.11
N GLY A 154 21.05 18.42 27.05
CA GLY A 154 22.18 17.96 26.25
C GLY A 154 23.56 18.39 26.77
N GLY A 155 24.58 18.14 25.95
CA GLY A 155 25.98 18.48 26.21
C GLY A 155 26.73 17.51 27.13
N ALA A 156 28.07 17.66 27.16
CA ALA A 156 28.98 16.72 27.83
C ALA A 156 28.73 16.57 29.35
N LYS A 157 28.29 17.65 30.02
CA LYS A 157 27.92 17.59 31.44
C LYS A 157 26.70 16.68 31.67
N ALA A 158 25.66 16.79 30.85
CA ALA A 158 24.49 15.94 30.95
C ALA A 158 24.86 14.47 30.73
N SER A 159 25.70 14.17 29.74
CA SER A 159 26.23 12.82 29.51
C SER A 159 26.96 12.29 30.74
N ALA A 160 27.86 13.08 31.34
CA ALA A 160 28.64 12.66 32.49
C ALA A 160 27.77 12.19 33.68
N PHE A 161 26.58 12.74 33.85
CA PHE A 161 25.63 12.30 34.90
C PHE A 161 24.85 11.05 34.53
N LEU A 162 24.63 10.78 33.24
CA LEU A 162 23.90 9.60 32.77
C LEU A 162 24.78 8.36 32.60
N LEU A 163 26.07 8.54 32.29
CA LEU A 163 27.01 7.43 32.06
C LEU A 163 27.09 6.42 33.22
N PRO A 164 27.12 6.83 34.51
CA PRO A 164 27.13 5.88 35.61
C PRO A 164 25.89 4.97 35.66
N LEU A 165 24.74 5.44 35.15
CA LEU A 165 23.48 4.67 35.16
C LEU A 165 23.50 3.48 34.19
N LEU A 166 24.40 3.48 33.21
CA LEU A 166 24.61 2.34 32.32
C LEU A 166 25.10 1.09 33.06
N LYS A 167 25.71 1.26 34.24
CA LYS A 167 26.19 0.16 35.11
C LYS A 167 25.16 -0.27 36.16
N SER A 168 23.94 0.27 36.10
CA SER A 168 22.89 -0.05 37.07
C SER A 168 22.51 -1.55 37.03
N PRO A 169 22.27 -2.20 38.18
CA PRO A 169 21.75 -3.57 38.20
C PRO A 169 20.34 -3.67 37.61
N ASP A 170 19.54 -2.58 37.66
CA ASP A 170 18.19 -2.55 37.08
C ASP A 170 18.25 -2.34 35.56
N TRP A 171 17.79 -3.35 34.81
CA TRP A 171 17.73 -3.33 33.34
C TRP A 171 16.92 -2.15 32.80
N TRP A 172 15.86 -1.74 33.52
CA TRP A 172 14.99 -0.65 33.10
C TRP A 172 15.72 0.70 33.18
N VAL A 173 16.55 0.88 34.23
CA VAL A 173 17.39 2.06 34.39
C VAL A 173 18.45 2.12 33.29
N ARG A 174 19.11 1.00 32.98
CA ARG A 174 20.08 0.94 31.87
C ARG A 174 19.43 1.32 30.54
N LYS A 175 18.28 0.73 30.22
CA LYS A 175 17.54 1.07 28.99
C LYS A 175 17.23 2.57 28.89
N LYS A 176 16.69 3.17 29.96
CA LYS A 176 16.35 4.59 29.98
C LYS A 176 17.57 5.50 29.88
N ALA A 177 18.69 5.12 30.49
CA ALA A 177 19.95 5.82 30.36
C ALA A 177 20.49 5.77 28.91
N VAL A 178 20.42 4.62 28.23
CA VAL A 178 20.80 4.51 26.81
C VAL A 178 19.90 5.38 25.93
N GLU A 179 18.58 5.32 26.10
CA GLU A 179 17.63 6.17 25.36
C GLU A 179 17.93 7.66 25.55
N ALA A 180 18.30 8.07 26.76
CA ALA A 180 18.68 9.44 27.08
C ALA A 180 20.01 9.83 26.41
N ILE A 181 21.05 9.00 26.53
CA ILE A 181 22.36 9.23 25.88
C ILE A 181 22.24 9.28 24.36
N CYS A 182 21.38 8.45 23.76
CA CYS A 182 21.10 8.46 22.33
C CYS A 182 20.58 9.80 21.81
N ARG A 183 19.81 10.53 22.62
CA ARG A 183 19.34 11.87 22.24
C ARG A 183 20.46 12.90 22.31
N ILE A 184 21.37 12.77 23.27
CA ILE A 184 22.50 13.70 23.46
C ILE A 184 23.52 13.53 22.33
N LYS A 185 23.77 12.29 21.89
CA LYS A 185 24.76 11.93 20.85
C LYS A 185 26.18 12.38 21.18
N ASP A 186 26.55 12.36 22.46
CA ASP A 186 27.88 12.76 22.91
C ASP A 186 28.93 11.66 22.63
N PRO A 187 30.00 11.95 21.88
CA PRO A 187 31.10 11.00 21.66
C PRO A 187 31.76 10.47 22.95
N ALA A 188 31.72 11.22 24.07
CA ALA A 188 32.27 10.74 25.34
C ALA A 188 31.54 9.49 25.89
N SER A 189 30.36 9.16 25.35
CA SER A 189 29.58 7.99 25.78
C SER A 189 30.02 6.66 25.18
N ILE A 190 30.89 6.68 24.15
CA ILE A 190 31.23 5.50 23.36
C ILE A 190 31.82 4.39 24.22
N ASP A 191 32.84 4.68 25.02
CA ASP A 191 33.51 3.66 25.83
C ASP A 191 32.54 2.99 26.82
N ALA A 192 31.65 3.78 27.44
CA ALA A 192 30.66 3.25 28.37
C ALA A 192 29.56 2.42 27.67
N LEU A 193 29.17 2.79 26.45
CA LEU A 193 28.23 2.03 25.64
C LEU A 193 28.85 0.71 25.13
N VAL A 194 30.13 0.73 24.78
CA VAL A 194 30.92 -0.45 24.40
C VAL A 194 31.03 -1.44 25.56
N ASP A 195 31.36 -0.94 26.76
CA ASP A 195 31.39 -1.74 27.99
C ASP A 195 30.02 -2.37 28.26
N LEU A 196 28.94 -1.60 28.12
CA LEU A 196 27.57 -2.10 28.32
C LEU A 196 27.21 -3.19 27.30
N LEU A 197 27.51 -2.99 26.01
CA LEU A 197 27.20 -3.96 24.96
C LEU A 197 27.82 -5.33 25.23
N SER A 198 29.03 -5.34 25.78
CA SER A 198 29.78 -6.57 26.10
C SER A 198 29.20 -7.36 27.28
N LEU A 199 28.51 -6.67 28.20
CA LEU A 199 27.96 -7.27 29.42
C LEU A 199 26.46 -7.56 29.32
N GLU A 200 25.76 -6.86 28.44
CA GLU A 200 24.31 -6.90 28.36
C GLU A 200 23.80 -8.19 27.73
N LYS A 201 22.76 -8.77 28.34
CA LYS A 201 22.13 -10.02 27.88
C LYS A 201 20.77 -9.78 27.25
N ASP A 202 20.07 -8.70 27.60
CA ASP A 202 18.76 -8.37 27.04
C ASP A 202 18.90 -7.85 25.59
N PRO A 203 18.34 -8.56 24.59
CA PRO A 203 18.39 -8.12 23.19
C PRO A 203 17.82 -6.71 22.98
N LYS A 204 16.79 -6.30 23.73
CA LYS A 204 16.16 -4.96 23.59
C LYS A 204 17.13 -3.85 23.97
N ILE A 205 17.95 -4.08 24.98
CA ILE A 205 18.96 -3.11 25.40
C ILE A 205 20.12 -3.13 24.40
N LYS A 206 20.59 -4.31 23.98
CA LYS A 206 21.62 -4.43 22.93
C LYS A 206 21.26 -3.65 21.66
N ILE A 207 20.03 -3.82 21.16
CA ILE A 207 19.51 -3.09 19.99
C ILE A 207 19.64 -1.59 20.20
N THR A 208 19.18 -1.09 21.36
CA THR A 208 19.20 0.35 21.65
C THR A 208 20.64 0.87 21.75
N VAL A 209 21.56 0.10 22.35
CA VAL A 209 22.99 0.44 22.46
C VAL A 209 23.64 0.48 21.07
N ILE A 210 23.40 -0.53 20.23
CA ILE A 210 23.94 -0.62 18.87
C ILE A 210 23.44 0.55 18.01
N GLN A 211 22.14 0.83 18.04
CA GLN A 211 21.55 1.98 17.34
C GLN A 211 22.15 3.31 17.84
N THR A 212 22.36 3.44 19.15
CA THR A 212 22.98 4.63 19.75
C THR A 212 24.40 4.81 19.25
N LEU A 213 25.22 3.75 19.29
CA LEU A 213 26.59 3.79 18.77
C LEU A 213 26.64 4.14 17.27
N GLY A 214 25.69 3.62 16.49
CA GLY A 214 25.50 3.96 15.08
C GLY A 214 25.20 5.45 14.87
N GLN A 215 24.29 6.03 15.66
CA GLN A 215 23.91 7.44 15.56
C GLN A 215 24.99 8.42 16.04
N VAL A 216 25.87 8.00 16.96
CA VAL A 216 27.04 8.78 17.35
C VAL A 216 28.09 8.81 16.23
N GLY A 217 28.13 7.79 15.37
CA GLY A 217 28.91 7.79 14.13
C GLY A 217 30.43 7.66 14.31
N ASN A 218 30.89 6.95 15.35
CA ASN A 218 32.32 6.79 15.59
C ASN A 218 32.88 5.49 15.01
N VAL A 219 33.92 5.59 14.18
CA VAL A 219 34.61 4.44 13.55
C VAL A 219 35.10 3.38 14.54
N ARG A 220 35.49 3.77 15.76
CA ARG A 220 35.88 2.79 16.81
C ARG A 220 34.71 1.89 17.20
N ALA A 221 33.49 2.42 17.17
CA ALA A 221 32.30 1.66 17.51
C ALA A 221 31.99 0.59 16.46
N ALA A 222 32.33 0.81 15.18
CA ALA A 222 32.08 -0.17 14.13
C ALA A 222 32.75 -1.52 14.41
N ARG A 223 34.03 -1.52 14.82
CA ARG A 223 34.77 -2.74 15.18
C ARG A 223 34.17 -3.49 16.37
N VAL A 224 33.57 -2.76 17.32
CA VAL A 224 32.97 -3.36 18.52
C VAL A 224 31.58 -3.91 18.25
N ILE A 225 30.79 -3.22 17.40
CA ILE A 225 29.44 -3.64 17.05
C ILE A 225 29.47 -4.86 16.13
N LEU A 226 30.45 -4.92 15.22
CA LEU A 226 30.50 -5.92 14.16
C LEU A 226 30.35 -7.38 14.64
N PRO A 227 31.00 -7.86 15.72
CA PRO A 227 30.77 -9.21 16.24
C PRO A 227 29.32 -9.53 16.62
N SER A 228 28.48 -8.53 16.91
CA SER A 228 27.05 -8.72 17.21
C SER A 228 26.23 -9.14 15.98
N ILE A 229 26.83 -9.17 14.79
CA ILE A 229 26.21 -9.72 13.58
C ILE A 229 25.90 -11.23 13.72
N THR A 230 26.59 -11.93 14.63
CA THR A 230 26.34 -13.35 14.93
C THR A 230 25.36 -13.55 16.08
N ASP A 231 24.69 -12.50 16.55
CA ASP A 231 23.67 -12.64 17.59
C ASP A 231 22.49 -13.48 17.07
N ASN A 232 21.91 -14.30 17.93
CA ASN A 232 20.79 -15.18 17.60
C ASN A 232 19.53 -14.36 17.27
N ASP A 233 19.37 -13.18 17.89
CA ASP A 233 18.23 -12.30 17.67
C ASP A 233 18.35 -11.56 16.32
N MET A 234 17.36 -11.75 15.45
CA MET A 234 17.32 -11.13 14.13
C MET A 234 17.27 -9.60 14.17
N ILE A 235 16.62 -9.02 15.19
CA ILE A 235 16.50 -7.57 15.35
C ILE A 235 17.84 -6.98 15.79
N VAL A 236 18.61 -7.71 16.62
CA VAL A 236 19.99 -7.32 16.96
C VAL A 236 20.84 -7.26 15.69
N ARG A 237 20.79 -8.29 14.84
CA ARG A 237 21.54 -8.29 13.56
C ARG A 237 21.14 -7.13 12.65
N GLN A 238 19.84 -6.85 12.52
CA GLN A 238 19.37 -5.71 11.73
C GLN A 238 19.88 -4.37 12.28
N ALA A 239 19.87 -4.20 13.60
CA ALA A 239 20.42 -3.01 14.24
C ALA A 239 21.92 -2.85 13.96
N VAL A 240 22.68 -3.95 13.90
CA VAL A 240 24.09 -3.93 13.50
C VAL A 240 24.25 -3.42 12.07
N VAL A 241 23.46 -3.93 11.12
CA VAL A 241 23.51 -3.48 9.72
C VAL A 241 23.26 -1.97 9.62
N GLU A 242 22.20 -1.47 10.25
CA GLU A 242 21.84 -0.05 10.27
C GLU A 242 22.90 0.81 10.97
N ALA A 243 23.45 0.34 12.09
CA ALA A 243 24.48 1.08 12.81
C ALA A 243 25.78 1.19 11.99
N LEU A 244 26.20 0.11 11.34
CA LEU A 244 27.41 0.10 10.51
C LEU A 244 27.26 0.90 9.23
N GLU A 245 26.06 0.95 8.64
CA GLU A 245 25.72 1.86 7.55
C GLU A 245 25.89 3.32 7.97
N ASN A 246 25.36 3.70 9.13
CA ASN A 246 25.48 5.06 9.65
C ASN A 246 26.92 5.45 9.99
N ILE A 247 27.73 4.51 10.49
CA ILE A 247 29.13 4.75 10.81
C ILE A 247 30.00 4.81 9.53
N ALA A 248 29.68 4.01 8.52
CA ALA A 248 30.36 3.95 7.23
C ALA A 248 31.90 3.73 7.31
N ASP A 249 32.37 2.92 8.27
CA ASP A 249 33.79 2.59 8.40
C ASP A 249 34.20 1.48 7.41
N GLU A 250 35.05 1.81 6.43
CA GLU A 250 35.57 0.83 5.48
C GLU A 250 36.68 -0.06 6.06
N THR A 251 37.26 0.27 7.21
CA THR A 251 38.37 -0.51 7.78
C THR A 251 37.94 -1.89 8.28
N ILE A 252 36.63 -2.11 8.45
CA ILE A 252 36.04 -3.38 8.89
C ILE A 252 35.67 -4.34 7.74
N VAL A 253 35.92 -3.94 6.49
CA VAL A 253 35.61 -4.75 5.30
C VAL A 253 36.29 -6.13 5.32
N PRO A 254 37.55 -6.30 5.73
CA PRO A 254 38.17 -7.62 5.83
C PRO A 254 37.40 -8.58 6.76
N GLU A 255 36.92 -8.07 7.89
CA GLU A 255 36.13 -8.82 8.85
C GLU A 255 34.72 -9.14 8.30
N ILE A 256 34.07 -8.20 7.61
CA ILE A 256 32.78 -8.43 6.92
C ILE A 256 32.91 -9.56 5.89
N ILE A 257 33.98 -9.58 5.11
CA ILE A 257 34.26 -10.64 4.11
C ILE A 257 34.32 -12.02 4.76
N ASN A 258 34.79 -12.12 6.01
CA ASN A 258 34.78 -13.40 6.74
C ASN A 258 33.35 -13.81 7.15
N PHE A 259 32.52 -12.87 7.63
CA PHE A 259 31.12 -13.15 7.98
C PHE A 259 30.26 -13.56 6.77
N MET A 260 30.59 -13.08 5.57
CA MET A 260 29.95 -13.53 4.32
C MET A 260 30.19 -15.02 4.00
N ARG A 261 31.10 -15.69 4.72
CA ARG A 261 31.42 -17.12 4.57
C ARG A 261 31.00 -17.95 5.77
N ASP A 262 30.22 -17.38 6.68
CA ASP A 262 29.77 -18.04 7.89
C ASP A 262 28.83 -19.23 7.57
N ALA A 263 28.81 -20.24 8.44
CA ALA A 263 27.90 -21.38 8.29
C ALA A 263 26.43 -20.94 8.41
N GLU A 264 26.15 -19.96 9.26
CA GLU A 264 24.81 -19.44 9.51
C GLU A 264 24.36 -18.49 8.39
N VAL A 265 23.24 -18.83 7.75
CA VAL A 265 22.71 -18.09 6.60
C VAL A 265 22.42 -16.63 6.94
N ASN A 266 21.91 -16.37 8.15
CA ASN A 266 21.56 -15.03 8.57
C ASN A 266 22.78 -14.13 8.79
N VAL A 267 23.92 -14.70 9.18
CA VAL A 267 25.19 -13.99 9.32
C VAL A 267 25.73 -13.63 7.95
N ARG A 268 25.70 -14.57 7.00
CA ARG A 268 26.11 -14.30 5.61
C ARG A 268 25.29 -13.18 4.98
N ARG A 269 23.96 -13.23 5.13
CA ARG A 269 23.03 -12.20 4.63
C ARG A 269 23.37 -10.81 5.16
N ALA A 270 23.53 -10.69 6.47
CA ALA A 270 23.89 -9.42 7.09
C ALA A 270 25.25 -8.91 6.62
N GLY A 271 26.25 -9.79 6.45
CA GLY A 271 27.56 -9.42 5.92
C GLY A 271 27.50 -8.85 4.50
N VAL A 272 26.72 -9.50 3.62
CA VAL A 272 26.49 -9.04 2.24
C VAL A 272 25.76 -7.69 2.23
N GLU A 273 24.76 -7.51 3.09
CA GLU A 273 23.99 -6.26 3.19
C GLU A 273 24.85 -5.08 3.67
N ILE A 274 25.68 -5.29 4.70
CA ILE A 274 26.62 -4.27 5.19
C ILE A 274 27.58 -3.87 4.07
N LEU A 275 28.19 -4.85 3.39
CA LEU A 275 29.14 -4.57 2.32
C LEU A 275 28.47 -3.80 1.15
N SER A 276 27.23 -4.15 0.82
CA SER A 276 26.42 -3.44 -0.17
C SER A 276 26.21 -1.97 0.22
N LYS A 277 25.79 -1.72 1.46
CA LYS A 277 25.55 -0.37 2.00
C LYS A 277 26.82 0.48 2.08
N LEU A 278 27.96 -0.13 2.42
CA LEU A 278 29.27 0.53 2.40
C LEU A 278 29.78 0.82 0.97
N LYS A 279 29.21 0.18 -0.05
CA LYS A 279 29.62 0.32 -1.47
C LYS A 279 31.12 0.06 -1.69
N ASN A 280 31.73 -0.80 -0.87
CA ASN A 280 33.17 -1.03 -0.92
C ASN A 280 33.56 -2.07 -1.98
N VAL A 281 34.31 -1.63 -2.99
CA VAL A 281 34.70 -2.46 -4.14
C VAL A 281 35.65 -3.61 -3.80
N LYS A 282 36.35 -3.57 -2.66
CA LYS A 282 37.31 -4.62 -2.25
C LYS A 282 36.61 -5.96 -1.98
N GLY A 283 35.31 -5.94 -1.68
CA GLY A 283 34.52 -7.15 -1.42
C GLY A 283 33.90 -7.78 -2.68
N SER A 284 34.12 -7.21 -3.87
CA SER A 284 33.54 -7.67 -5.15
C SER A 284 33.77 -9.17 -5.43
N GLU A 285 34.99 -9.67 -5.26
CA GLU A 285 35.29 -11.10 -5.47
C GLU A 285 34.53 -12.01 -4.50
N THR A 286 34.28 -11.56 -3.26
CA THR A 286 33.49 -12.34 -2.30
C THR A 286 32.00 -12.27 -2.64
N LEU A 287 31.50 -11.12 -3.12
CA LEU A 287 30.13 -11.00 -3.61
C LEU A 287 29.86 -11.91 -4.82
N ILE A 288 30.82 -12.06 -5.74
CA ILE A 288 30.70 -13.01 -6.88
C ILE A 288 30.56 -14.45 -6.36
N ARG A 289 31.23 -14.81 -5.27
CA ARG A 289 31.02 -16.12 -4.61
C ARG A 289 29.65 -16.21 -3.95
N CYS A 290 29.13 -15.12 -3.38
CA CYS A 290 27.79 -15.09 -2.81
C CYS A 290 26.66 -15.20 -3.85
N ILE A 291 26.90 -14.87 -5.13
CA ILE A 291 25.97 -15.23 -6.23
C ILE A 291 25.79 -16.76 -6.33
N GLN A 292 26.78 -17.53 -5.89
CA GLN A 292 26.75 -18.99 -5.84
C GLN A 292 26.28 -19.56 -4.49
N ASP A 293 25.77 -18.71 -3.59
CA ASP A 293 25.29 -19.17 -2.28
C ASP A 293 24.07 -20.08 -2.42
N ALA A 294 23.92 -21.04 -1.50
CA ALA A 294 22.76 -21.92 -1.45
C ALA A 294 21.47 -21.15 -1.12
N ASP A 295 21.55 -20.09 -0.31
CA ASP A 295 20.40 -19.27 0.08
C ASP A 295 20.04 -18.25 -1.00
N TRP A 296 18.75 -18.18 -1.35
CA TRP A 296 18.26 -17.31 -2.40
C TRP A 296 18.41 -15.82 -2.07
N TRP A 297 18.26 -15.45 -0.80
CA TRP A 297 18.34 -14.06 -0.39
C TRP A 297 19.79 -13.57 -0.43
N VAL A 298 20.75 -14.41 -0.02
CA VAL A 298 22.18 -14.09 -0.17
C VAL A 298 22.53 -13.78 -1.63
N ARG A 299 22.05 -14.61 -2.58
CA ARG A 299 22.29 -14.38 -4.02
C ARG A 299 21.70 -13.05 -4.51
N GLU A 300 20.50 -12.71 -4.06
CA GLU A 300 19.81 -11.48 -4.47
C GLU A 300 20.57 -10.23 -4.00
N ILE A 301 20.90 -10.15 -2.70
CA ILE A 301 21.65 -9.00 -2.17
C ILE A 301 23.04 -8.93 -2.81
N ALA A 302 23.70 -10.06 -3.06
CA ALA A 302 25.02 -10.06 -3.70
C ALA A 302 24.96 -9.51 -5.13
N THR A 303 23.93 -9.90 -5.88
CA THR A 303 23.63 -9.39 -7.23
C THR A 303 23.38 -7.89 -7.21
N ASP A 304 22.54 -7.41 -6.28
CA ASP A 304 22.26 -5.99 -6.08
C ASP A 304 23.51 -5.19 -5.70
N ALA A 305 24.31 -5.71 -4.76
CA ALA A 305 25.54 -5.07 -4.31
C ALA A 305 26.52 -4.88 -5.47
N LEU A 306 26.75 -5.94 -6.26
CA LEU A 306 27.64 -5.86 -7.42
C LEU A 306 27.11 -4.92 -8.50
N ALA A 307 25.79 -4.90 -8.72
CA ALA A 307 25.17 -3.99 -9.67
C ALA A 307 25.31 -2.52 -9.25
N VAL A 308 25.10 -2.21 -7.97
CA VAL A 308 25.26 -0.86 -7.40
C VAL A 308 26.70 -0.40 -7.43
N MET A 309 27.66 -1.29 -7.14
CA MET A 309 29.09 -0.94 -7.13
C MET A 309 29.67 -0.74 -8.54
N ASN A 310 29.13 -1.43 -9.55
CA ASN A 310 29.53 -1.34 -10.96
C ASN A 310 31.06 -1.37 -11.19
N VAL A 311 31.73 -2.37 -10.60
CA VAL A 311 33.19 -2.49 -10.63
C VAL A 311 33.68 -3.09 -11.96
N PRO A 312 34.66 -2.49 -12.65
CA PRO A 312 35.25 -3.06 -13.86
C PRO A 312 35.80 -4.47 -13.64
N GLY A 313 35.54 -5.37 -14.60
CA GLY A 313 36.00 -6.76 -14.56
C GLY A 313 35.07 -7.74 -13.84
N VAL A 314 34.08 -7.25 -13.06
CA VAL A 314 33.05 -8.13 -12.45
C VAL A 314 32.22 -8.83 -13.52
N ALA A 315 31.83 -8.13 -14.57
CA ALA A 315 31.07 -8.70 -15.69
C ALA A 315 31.73 -9.96 -16.28
N ALA A 316 33.04 -9.92 -16.54
CA ALA A 316 33.78 -11.07 -17.05
C ALA A 316 33.69 -12.29 -16.12
N ARG A 317 33.73 -12.06 -14.80
CA ARG A 317 33.62 -13.12 -13.79
C ARG A 317 32.19 -13.65 -13.64
N VAL A 318 31.18 -12.79 -13.73
CA VAL A 318 29.77 -13.20 -13.65
C VAL A 318 29.36 -14.00 -14.90
N ILE A 319 29.92 -13.70 -16.08
CA ILE A 319 29.72 -14.50 -17.31
C ILE A 319 30.11 -15.96 -17.09
N GLU A 320 31.19 -16.24 -16.35
CA GLU A 320 31.62 -17.62 -16.07
C GLU A 320 30.55 -18.43 -15.33
N LEU A 321 29.65 -17.76 -14.59
CA LEU A 321 28.59 -18.41 -13.83
C LEU A 321 27.46 -18.96 -14.70
N PHE A 322 27.37 -18.57 -15.98
CA PHE A 322 26.42 -19.13 -16.93
C PHE A 322 26.67 -20.61 -17.23
N ALA A 323 27.91 -21.08 -17.10
CA ALA A 323 28.26 -22.48 -17.29
C ALA A 323 27.92 -23.39 -16.09
N THR A 324 27.36 -22.84 -15.01
CA THR A 324 27.09 -23.59 -13.78
C THR A 324 25.87 -24.50 -13.93
N PRO A 325 25.89 -25.72 -13.35
CA PRO A 325 24.75 -26.64 -13.45
C PRO A 325 23.52 -26.18 -12.65
N ASP A 326 23.73 -25.37 -11.60
CA ASP A 326 22.69 -24.85 -10.73
C ASP A 326 21.91 -23.71 -11.42
N GLU A 327 20.62 -23.93 -11.64
CA GLU A 327 19.74 -22.93 -12.26
C GLU A 327 19.62 -21.65 -11.44
N ASN A 328 19.69 -21.72 -10.11
CA ASN A 328 19.55 -20.54 -9.27
C ASN A 328 20.76 -19.61 -9.37
N VAL A 329 21.94 -20.20 -9.57
CA VAL A 329 23.17 -19.43 -9.84
C VAL A 329 23.09 -18.77 -11.20
N ARG A 330 22.64 -19.51 -12.24
CA ARG A 330 22.43 -18.93 -13.57
C ARG A 330 21.39 -17.79 -13.56
N ARG A 331 20.27 -17.95 -12.83
CA ARG A 331 19.25 -16.90 -12.65
C ARG A 331 19.84 -15.63 -12.04
N ALA A 332 20.59 -15.76 -10.95
CA ALA A 332 21.24 -14.63 -10.29
C ALA A 332 22.29 -13.95 -11.18
N ALA A 333 23.09 -14.74 -11.91
CA ALA A 333 24.08 -14.23 -12.86
C ALA A 333 23.44 -13.44 -14.01
N ILE A 334 22.31 -13.89 -14.57
CA ILE A 334 21.62 -13.13 -15.62
C ILE A 334 20.96 -11.89 -15.05
N GLU A 335 20.38 -11.98 -13.86
CA GLU A 335 19.76 -10.83 -13.19
C GLU A 335 20.79 -9.70 -12.94
N TYR A 336 22.07 -10.03 -12.68
CA TYR A 336 23.15 -9.04 -12.70
C TYR A 336 23.22 -8.28 -14.03
N PHE A 337 23.20 -8.96 -15.18
CA PHE A 337 23.26 -8.32 -16.51
C PHE A 337 21.98 -7.59 -16.91
N VAL A 338 20.84 -7.95 -16.32
CA VAL A 338 19.62 -7.13 -16.42
C VAL A 338 19.81 -5.78 -15.74
N ARG A 339 20.63 -5.70 -14.67
CA ARG A 339 20.89 -4.46 -13.92
C ARG A 339 22.10 -3.70 -14.48
N VAL A 340 23.12 -4.41 -14.95
CA VAL A 340 24.36 -3.88 -15.51
C VAL A 340 24.54 -4.37 -16.96
N PRO A 341 24.01 -3.63 -17.96
CA PRO A 341 24.24 -3.98 -19.35
C PRO A 341 25.72 -3.84 -19.72
N ASP A 342 26.37 -4.94 -20.10
CA ASP A 342 27.78 -4.98 -20.50
C ASP A 342 27.92 -5.68 -21.85
N LYS A 343 28.58 -5.01 -22.81
CA LYS A 343 28.80 -5.52 -24.18
C LYS A 343 29.53 -6.86 -24.22
N ALA A 344 30.39 -7.14 -23.24
CA ALA A 344 31.10 -8.42 -23.15
C ALA A 344 30.14 -9.59 -22.88
N ALA A 345 28.97 -9.34 -22.30
CA ALA A 345 27.96 -10.36 -22.03
C ALA A 345 27.08 -10.68 -23.24
N PHE A 346 27.21 -9.97 -24.37
CA PHE A 346 26.34 -10.16 -25.54
C PHE A 346 26.34 -11.60 -26.05
N GLU A 347 27.49 -12.12 -26.47
CA GLU A 347 27.61 -13.49 -26.99
C GLU A 347 27.25 -14.55 -25.93
N PRO A 348 27.72 -14.44 -24.66
CA PRO A 348 27.27 -15.35 -23.60
C PRO A 348 25.75 -15.37 -23.38
N LEU A 349 25.09 -14.21 -23.41
CA LEU A 349 23.64 -14.10 -23.22
C LEU A 349 22.85 -14.73 -24.38
N LEU A 350 23.37 -14.71 -25.61
CA LEU A 350 22.75 -15.45 -26.73
C LEU A 350 22.69 -16.96 -26.44
N GLY A 351 23.72 -17.52 -25.79
CA GLY A 351 23.71 -18.91 -25.35
C GLY A 351 22.60 -19.21 -24.34
N MET A 352 22.32 -18.25 -23.44
CA MET A 352 21.31 -18.39 -22.39
C MET A 352 19.86 -18.38 -22.91
N LEU A 353 19.63 -17.93 -24.15
CA LEU A 353 18.31 -18.02 -24.80
C LEU A 353 17.85 -19.47 -25.01
N ASN A 354 18.75 -20.45 -24.94
CA ASN A 354 18.44 -21.88 -25.07
C ASN A 354 18.55 -22.64 -23.74
N ASP A 355 18.54 -21.95 -22.60
CA ASP A 355 18.64 -22.61 -21.29
C ASP A 355 17.43 -23.51 -21.02
N LYS A 356 17.68 -24.62 -20.32
CA LYS A 356 16.64 -25.54 -19.87
C LYS A 356 15.62 -24.86 -18.94
N ASP A 357 16.05 -23.86 -18.19
CA ASP A 357 15.20 -23.12 -17.27
C ASP A 357 14.53 -21.93 -17.97
N TRP A 358 13.19 -21.87 -17.90
CA TRP A 358 12.41 -20.85 -18.58
C TRP A 358 12.70 -19.42 -18.07
N TRP A 359 12.96 -19.27 -16.76
CA TRP A 359 13.27 -17.97 -16.16
C TRP A 359 14.61 -17.44 -16.66
N VAL A 360 15.60 -18.33 -16.79
CA VAL A 360 16.91 -17.98 -17.37
C VAL A 360 16.75 -17.48 -18.81
N ARG A 361 15.94 -18.16 -19.64
CA ARG A 361 15.64 -17.71 -21.01
C ARG A 361 14.94 -16.35 -21.02
N GLU A 362 13.91 -16.17 -20.19
CA GLU A 362 13.17 -14.89 -20.06
C GLU A 362 14.12 -13.74 -19.71
N LYS A 363 14.96 -13.92 -18.69
CA LYS A 363 15.89 -12.89 -18.24
C LYS A 363 17.00 -12.62 -19.25
N ALA A 364 17.42 -13.61 -20.04
CA ALA A 364 18.35 -13.41 -21.15
C ALA A 364 17.75 -12.47 -22.22
N VAL A 365 16.47 -12.67 -22.56
CA VAL A 365 15.73 -11.77 -23.47
C VAL A 365 15.69 -10.35 -22.91
N VAL A 366 15.36 -10.18 -21.63
CA VAL A 366 15.35 -8.85 -20.97
C VAL A 366 16.74 -8.22 -20.98
N ALA A 367 17.79 -8.97 -20.63
CA ALA A 367 19.16 -8.46 -20.58
C ALA A 367 19.62 -7.96 -21.95
N LEU A 368 19.45 -8.78 -23.00
CA LEU A 368 19.77 -8.40 -24.38
C LEU A 368 18.97 -7.18 -24.85
N GLY A 369 17.70 -7.09 -24.49
CA GLY A 369 16.87 -5.91 -24.76
C GLY A 369 17.47 -4.62 -24.19
N LYS A 370 17.91 -4.66 -22.93
CA LYS A 370 18.56 -3.52 -22.26
C LYS A 370 19.94 -3.15 -22.81
N MET A 371 20.61 -4.06 -23.52
CA MET A 371 21.88 -3.76 -24.20
C MET A 371 21.69 -2.87 -25.43
N LYS A 372 20.46 -2.82 -25.98
CA LYS A 372 20.08 -2.00 -27.13
C LYS A 372 20.90 -2.26 -28.39
N ASP A 373 21.26 -3.52 -28.62
CA ASP A 373 22.02 -3.95 -29.78
C ASP A 373 21.11 -4.68 -30.76
N GLU A 374 20.91 -4.11 -31.94
CA GLU A 374 20.02 -4.65 -32.98
C GLU A 374 20.41 -6.07 -33.44
N ARG A 375 21.68 -6.48 -33.24
CA ARG A 375 22.12 -7.85 -33.55
C ARG A 375 21.34 -8.89 -32.74
N ALA A 376 20.80 -8.54 -31.57
CA ALA A 376 20.01 -9.46 -30.75
C ALA A 376 18.64 -9.79 -31.34
N ILE A 377 18.09 -8.96 -32.23
CA ILE A 377 16.73 -9.11 -32.75
C ILE A 377 16.52 -10.50 -33.37
N GLU A 378 17.43 -10.92 -34.26
CA GLU A 378 17.34 -12.22 -34.95
C GLU A 378 17.42 -13.43 -33.98
N HIS A 379 18.04 -13.24 -32.82
CA HIS A 379 18.20 -14.28 -31.81
C HIS A 379 17.04 -14.33 -30.82
N ILE A 380 16.42 -13.19 -30.52
CA ILE A 380 15.30 -13.08 -29.58
C ILE A 380 13.97 -13.48 -30.26
N LEU A 381 13.79 -13.18 -31.55
CA LEU A 381 12.53 -13.45 -32.25
C LEU A 381 12.02 -14.90 -32.17
N PRO A 382 12.88 -15.94 -32.30
CA PRO A 382 12.43 -17.33 -32.15
C PRO A 382 11.77 -17.64 -30.79
N LEU A 383 12.03 -16.85 -29.75
CA LEU A 383 11.43 -17.02 -28.42
C LEU A 383 9.97 -16.52 -28.38
N ALA A 384 9.47 -15.93 -29.46
CA ALA A 384 8.05 -15.59 -29.61
C ALA A 384 7.14 -16.85 -29.70
N ASP A 385 7.72 -17.98 -30.10
CA ASP A 385 7.05 -19.29 -30.11
C ASP A 385 7.28 -20.09 -28.81
N ASP A 386 8.12 -19.58 -27.89
CA ASP A 386 8.36 -20.19 -26.59
C ASP A 386 7.18 -19.90 -25.66
N HIS A 387 6.47 -20.95 -25.23
CA HIS A 387 5.28 -20.86 -24.40
C HIS A 387 5.50 -20.03 -23.12
N ASP A 388 6.68 -20.11 -22.52
CA ASP A 388 6.95 -19.49 -21.23
C ASP A 388 7.53 -18.06 -21.36
N VAL A 389 8.17 -17.75 -22.50
CA VAL A 389 8.98 -16.53 -22.71
C VAL A 389 8.38 -15.54 -23.71
N ARG A 390 7.44 -15.96 -24.56
CA ARG A 390 6.92 -15.17 -25.70
C ARG A 390 6.49 -13.73 -25.38
N TRP A 391 5.91 -13.50 -24.21
CA TRP A 391 5.41 -12.18 -23.80
C TRP A 391 6.52 -11.17 -23.48
N THR A 392 7.75 -11.63 -23.25
CA THR A 392 8.92 -10.79 -22.96
C THR A 392 9.57 -10.24 -24.24
N VAL A 393 9.40 -10.93 -25.36
CA VAL A 393 10.00 -10.57 -26.66
C VAL A 393 9.62 -9.16 -27.11
N PRO A 394 8.34 -8.73 -27.12
CA PRO A 394 7.98 -7.38 -27.50
C PRO A 394 8.61 -6.31 -26.60
N ALA A 395 8.67 -6.56 -25.28
CA ALA A 395 9.29 -5.62 -24.36
C ALA A 395 10.79 -5.44 -24.66
N ALA A 396 11.51 -6.51 -24.99
CA ALA A 396 12.92 -6.44 -25.35
C ALA A 396 13.15 -5.72 -26.69
N LEU A 397 12.34 -6.00 -27.71
CA LEU A 397 12.41 -5.28 -29.00
C LEU A 397 12.16 -3.78 -28.82
N GLY A 398 11.22 -3.39 -27.94
CA GLY A 398 10.99 -1.99 -27.60
C GLY A 398 12.17 -1.29 -26.95
N GLU A 399 12.92 -1.99 -26.10
CA GLU A 399 14.15 -1.45 -25.49
C GLU A 399 15.29 -1.33 -26.51
N ILE A 400 15.38 -2.27 -27.47
CA ILE A 400 16.36 -2.21 -28.57
C ILE A 400 16.09 -1.01 -29.48
N GLY A 401 14.83 -0.81 -29.88
CA GLY A 401 14.43 0.27 -30.77
C GLY A 401 14.94 0.09 -32.21
N GLY A 402 14.76 1.13 -33.03
CA GLY A 402 15.12 1.10 -34.45
C GLY A 402 14.01 0.55 -35.36
N GLU A 403 14.13 0.86 -36.65
CA GLU A 403 13.11 0.56 -37.67
C GLU A 403 12.76 -0.93 -37.73
N LYS A 404 13.79 -1.78 -37.62
CA LYS A 404 13.64 -3.24 -37.64
C LYS A 404 12.84 -3.74 -36.45
N ALA A 405 13.12 -3.26 -35.23
CA ALA A 405 12.37 -3.64 -34.04
C ALA A 405 10.92 -3.14 -34.12
N ILE A 406 10.69 -1.92 -34.61
CA ILE A 406 9.34 -1.37 -34.80
C ILE A 406 8.52 -2.22 -35.78
N SER A 407 9.13 -2.72 -36.86
CA SER A 407 8.44 -3.61 -37.81
C SER A 407 7.92 -4.87 -37.10
N TYR A 408 8.76 -5.56 -36.33
CA TYR A 408 8.33 -6.76 -35.60
C TYR A 408 7.32 -6.44 -34.49
N LEU A 409 7.49 -5.32 -33.78
CA LEU A 409 6.51 -4.86 -32.80
C LEU A 409 5.14 -4.61 -33.42
N ALA A 410 5.08 -4.13 -34.67
CA ALA A 410 3.83 -3.99 -35.40
C ALA A 410 3.14 -5.34 -35.61
N ASP A 411 3.90 -6.38 -35.97
CA ASP A 411 3.35 -7.73 -36.12
C ASP A 411 2.81 -8.28 -34.78
N PHE A 412 3.50 -8.02 -33.66
CA PHE A 412 3.04 -8.42 -32.33
C PHE A 412 1.76 -7.71 -31.86
N LEU A 413 1.37 -6.59 -32.49
CA LEU A 413 0.08 -5.95 -32.19
C LEU A 413 -1.12 -6.77 -32.67
N ASP A 414 -0.91 -7.76 -33.53
CA ASP A 414 -1.95 -8.67 -34.01
C ASP A 414 -1.86 -10.08 -33.36
N ASP A 415 -0.97 -10.28 -32.38
CA ASP A 415 -0.81 -11.57 -31.69
C ASP A 415 -2.12 -12.04 -31.04
N PRO A 416 -2.50 -13.33 -31.12
CA PRO A 416 -3.74 -13.82 -30.51
C PRO A 416 -3.80 -13.60 -28.98
N GLU A 417 -2.65 -13.61 -28.31
CA GLU A 417 -2.57 -13.41 -26.87
C GLU A 417 -2.54 -11.92 -26.50
N ARG A 418 -3.54 -11.47 -25.73
CA ARG A 418 -3.65 -10.07 -25.28
C ARG A 418 -2.38 -9.58 -24.58
N THR A 419 -1.75 -10.42 -23.76
CA THR A 419 -0.54 -10.07 -23.01
C THR A 419 0.60 -9.64 -23.95
N VAL A 420 0.81 -10.38 -25.05
CA VAL A 420 1.84 -10.09 -26.06
C VAL A 420 1.51 -8.78 -26.79
N ARG A 421 0.26 -8.59 -27.22
CA ARG A 421 -0.19 -7.33 -27.87
C ARG A 421 -0.01 -6.11 -26.96
N LEU A 422 -0.35 -6.24 -25.68
CA LEU A 422 -0.20 -5.16 -24.70
C LEU A 422 1.26 -4.79 -24.49
N GLU A 423 2.15 -5.77 -24.38
CA GLU A 423 3.59 -5.51 -24.25
C GLU A 423 4.17 -4.88 -25.53
N ALA A 424 3.72 -5.29 -26.71
CA ALA A 424 4.09 -4.66 -27.98
C ALA A 424 3.63 -3.19 -28.07
N LEU A 425 2.39 -2.91 -27.66
CA LEU A 425 1.84 -1.55 -27.62
C LEU A 425 2.61 -0.66 -26.64
N LYS A 426 2.90 -1.15 -25.43
CA LYS A 426 3.73 -0.44 -24.44
C LYS A 426 5.15 -0.22 -24.95
N ALA A 427 5.74 -1.21 -25.63
CA ALA A 427 7.06 -1.11 -26.24
C ALA A 427 7.11 -0.02 -27.32
N LEU A 428 6.14 0.02 -28.23
CA LEU A 428 6.02 1.09 -29.24
C LEU A 428 5.87 2.49 -28.63
N GLY A 429 5.15 2.58 -27.50
CA GLY A 429 5.04 3.83 -26.73
C GLY A 429 6.34 4.26 -26.07
N ARG A 430 7.08 3.32 -25.48
CA ARG A 430 8.40 3.58 -24.84
C ARG A 430 9.46 4.00 -25.85
N ALA A 431 9.43 3.50 -27.09
CA ALA A 431 10.36 3.91 -28.13
C ALA A 431 10.31 5.43 -28.41
N GLN A 432 9.17 6.09 -28.15
CA GLN A 432 8.94 7.54 -28.36
C GLN A 432 9.28 8.05 -29.77
N GLU A 433 9.35 7.17 -30.76
CA GLU A 433 9.62 7.56 -32.15
C GLU A 433 8.32 8.02 -32.84
N LYS A 434 8.38 9.12 -33.61
CA LYS A 434 7.21 9.62 -34.35
C LYS A 434 6.64 8.56 -35.31
N ALA A 435 7.47 7.64 -35.78
CA ALA A 435 7.11 6.55 -36.68
C ALA A 435 6.18 5.51 -36.02
N THR A 436 6.14 5.40 -34.68
CA THR A 436 5.26 4.44 -33.98
C THR A 436 3.83 5.00 -33.80
N LEU A 437 3.65 6.32 -33.91
CA LEU A 437 2.37 6.97 -33.66
C LEU A 437 1.21 6.47 -34.55
N PRO A 438 1.40 6.18 -35.86
CA PRO A 438 0.36 5.57 -36.69
C PRO A 438 -0.06 4.18 -36.19
N LEU A 439 0.89 3.36 -35.74
CA LEU A 439 0.65 2.02 -35.20
C LEU A 439 -0.14 2.11 -33.88
N ILE A 440 0.29 2.97 -32.97
CA ILE A 440 -0.39 3.18 -31.68
C ILE A 440 -1.81 3.76 -31.90
N LYS A 441 -1.98 4.69 -32.85
CA LYS A 441 -3.31 5.22 -33.23
C LYS A 441 -4.22 4.12 -33.79
N ALA A 442 -3.69 3.09 -34.46
CA ALA A 442 -4.49 1.98 -34.95
C ALA A 442 -5.10 1.16 -33.78
N CYS A 443 -4.35 0.97 -32.69
CA CYS A 443 -4.79 0.25 -31.49
C CYS A 443 -5.93 0.95 -30.72
N VAL A 444 -6.23 2.22 -31.00
CA VAL A 444 -7.43 2.91 -30.46
C VAL A 444 -8.73 2.26 -30.94
N LYS A 445 -8.67 1.51 -32.05
CA LYS A 445 -9.77 0.70 -32.57
C LYS A 445 -9.70 -0.77 -32.14
N ASP A 446 -8.75 -1.14 -31.28
CA ASP A 446 -8.57 -2.51 -30.84
C ASP A 446 -9.84 -3.06 -30.19
N SER A 447 -10.07 -4.34 -30.38
CA SER A 447 -11.23 -5.04 -29.87
C SER A 447 -11.21 -5.14 -28.34
N ASP A 448 -10.03 -5.20 -27.73
CA ASP A 448 -9.77 -5.26 -26.29
C ASP A 448 -9.74 -3.86 -25.66
N ALA A 449 -10.36 -3.71 -24.48
CA ALA A 449 -10.50 -2.40 -23.84
C ALA A 449 -9.18 -1.88 -23.26
N GLU A 450 -8.36 -2.76 -22.68
CA GLU A 450 -7.09 -2.40 -22.09
C GLU A 450 -6.10 -1.94 -23.18
N MET A 451 -6.12 -2.57 -24.36
CA MET A 451 -5.37 -2.12 -25.54
C MET A 451 -5.76 -0.69 -25.96
N ARG A 452 -7.06 -0.39 -26.06
CA ARG A 452 -7.53 0.95 -26.45
C ARG A 452 -7.14 2.00 -25.42
N ASP A 453 -7.37 1.72 -24.14
CA ASP A 453 -7.10 2.65 -23.05
C ASP A 453 -5.59 2.93 -22.95
N THR A 454 -4.77 1.87 -23.03
CA THR A 454 -3.31 1.97 -23.07
C THR A 454 -2.83 2.77 -24.29
N ALA A 455 -3.41 2.56 -25.46
CA ALA A 455 -3.06 3.32 -26.67
C ALA A 455 -3.37 4.82 -26.50
N LEU A 456 -4.52 5.16 -25.91
CA LEU A 456 -4.91 6.56 -25.63
C LEU A 456 -3.98 7.22 -24.61
N ASP A 457 -3.61 6.49 -23.55
CA ASP A 457 -2.67 6.98 -22.55
C ASP A 457 -1.28 7.22 -23.13
N ILE A 458 -0.79 6.29 -23.96
CA ILE A 458 0.49 6.45 -24.67
C ILE A 458 0.44 7.65 -25.62
N ILE A 459 -0.63 7.80 -26.42
CA ILE A 459 -0.79 8.94 -27.33
C ILE A 459 -0.81 10.26 -26.55
N LYS A 460 -1.50 10.30 -25.39
CA LYS A 460 -1.53 11.47 -24.51
C LYS A 460 -0.13 11.80 -24.00
N GLN A 461 0.65 10.80 -23.58
CA GLN A 461 2.03 11.00 -23.13
C GLN A 461 2.94 11.51 -24.26
N MET A 462 2.84 10.93 -25.47
CA MET A 462 3.67 11.31 -26.61
C MET A 462 3.32 12.68 -27.22
N THR A 463 2.05 13.07 -27.19
CA THR A 463 1.56 14.32 -27.82
C THR A 463 1.32 15.46 -26.85
N GLY A 464 1.32 15.19 -25.53
CA GLY A 464 1.02 16.16 -24.48
C GLY A 464 -0.46 16.54 -24.36
N HIS A 465 -1.33 15.98 -25.21
CA HIS A 465 -2.75 16.35 -25.29
C HIS A 465 -3.63 15.14 -25.05
N ALA A 466 -4.68 15.30 -24.24
CA ALA A 466 -5.70 14.27 -24.09
C ALA A 466 -6.55 14.22 -25.36
N VAL A 467 -6.47 13.11 -26.10
CA VAL A 467 -7.23 12.89 -27.33
C VAL A 467 -8.33 11.87 -27.07
N LYS A 468 -9.56 12.13 -27.54
CA LYS A 468 -10.65 11.16 -27.44
C LYS A 468 -10.53 10.13 -28.57
N ALA A 469 -10.86 8.87 -28.29
CA ALA A 469 -10.87 7.80 -29.29
C ALA A 469 -11.59 8.20 -30.58
N ASN A 470 -12.79 8.79 -30.46
CA ASN A 470 -13.60 9.24 -31.60
C ASN A 470 -12.93 10.31 -32.46
N GLN A 471 -12.03 11.14 -31.90
CA GLN A 471 -11.29 12.14 -32.66
C GLN A 471 -10.19 11.49 -33.52
N ILE A 472 -9.48 10.51 -32.96
CA ILE A 472 -8.44 9.74 -33.68
C ILE A 472 -9.08 8.89 -34.78
N ILE A 473 -10.22 8.27 -34.49
CA ILE A 473 -11.00 7.47 -35.45
C ILE A 473 -11.44 8.34 -36.63
N ALA A 474 -11.96 9.55 -36.37
CA ALA A 474 -12.38 10.50 -37.40
C ALA A 474 -11.19 11.08 -38.22
N GLU A 475 -10.03 11.30 -37.60
CA GLU A 475 -8.79 11.70 -38.30
C GLU A 475 -8.32 10.61 -39.29
N GLN A 476 -8.30 9.35 -38.86
CA GLN A 476 -7.92 8.21 -39.70
C GLN A 476 -8.88 7.99 -40.87
N GLU A 477 -10.18 8.25 -40.65
CA GLU A 477 -11.21 8.13 -41.69
C GLU A 477 -11.14 9.27 -42.71
N ARG A 478 -10.79 10.49 -42.29
CA ARG A 478 -10.52 11.62 -43.20
C ARG A 478 -9.29 11.38 -44.08
N SER A 479 -8.27 10.70 -43.56
CA SER A 479 -7.05 10.33 -44.31
C SER A 479 -7.28 9.27 -45.39
N LYS A 480 -8.38 8.52 -45.35
CA LYS A 480 -8.71 7.45 -46.31
C LYS A 480 -9.57 7.93 -47.48
N TRP A 481 -9.92 9.21 -47.55
CA TRP A 481 -10.81 9.76 -48.58
C TRP A 481 -10.07 10.45 -49.71
N THR A 482 -9.41 9.67 -50.56
CA THR A 482 -9.04 10.04 -51.94
C THR A 482 -9.23 8.84 -52.88
N GLY A 483 -10.45 8.71 -53.43
CA GLY A 483 -10.70 8.12 -54.75
C GLY A 483 -10.98 6.61 -54.85
N GLY A 484 -12.20 6.27 -55.33
CA GLY A 484 -12.36 5.33 -56.44
C GLY A 484 -12.66 3.86 -56.16
N SER A 485 -13.97 3.55 -56.11
CA SER A 485 -14.70 2.30 -56.45
C SER A 485 -13.95 0.98 -56.74
N THR A 486 -14.38 -0.07 -56.03
CA THR A 486 -14.89 -1.40 -56.52
C THR A 486 -14.22 -2.62 -55.86
N ILE A 487 -15.07 -3.39 -55.16
CA ILE A 487 -15.01 -4.82 -54.78
C ILE A 487 -13.69 -5.34 -54.18
N PHE A 488 -13.72 -5.59 -52.87
CA PHE A 488 -13.14 -6.81 -52.31
C PHE A 488 -14.20 -7.54 -51.50
N THR A 489 -14.51 -8.76 -51.93
CA THR A 489 -15.02 -9.83 -51.08
C THR A 489 -14.22 -9.86 -49.78
N SER A 490 -14.92 -9.93 -48.65
CA SER A 490 -14.33 -10.10 -47.31
C SER A 490 -13.22 -11.17 -47.32
N PRO A 491 -11.95 -10.81 -47.11
CA PRO A 491 -10.93 -11.80 -46.80
C PRO A 491 -10.95 -12.02 -45.29
N LEU A 492 -11.27 -13.26 -44.91
CA LEU A 492 -10.86 -13.94 -43.67
C LEU A 492 -10.21 -13.03 -42.61
N VAL A 493 -11.02 -12.45 -41.72
CA VAL A 493 -10.54 -11.92 -40.44
C VAL A 493 -10.29 -13.15 -39.56
N GLY A 494 -9.04 -13.35 -39.14
CA GLY A 494 -8.60 -14.53 -38.39
C GLY A 494 -9.55 -14.92 -37.25
N ASN A 495 -10.11 -16.13 -37.38
CA ASN A 495 -10.79 -17.02 -36.43
C ASN A 495 -11.79 -16.53 -35.35
N VAL A 496 -12.08 -15.24 -35.17
CA VAL A 496 -13.03 -14.82 -34.12
C VAL A 496 -14.44 -14.59 -34.70
N LYS A 497 -15.38 -15.45 -34.33
CA LYS A 497 -16.76 -15.44 -34.82
C LYS A 497 -17.61 -14.47 -33.99
N VAL A 498 -18.10 -13.37 -34.58
CA VAL A 498 -19.00 -12.43 -33.88
C VAL A 498 -20.46 -12.80 -34.11
N LEU A 499 -21.25 -12.91 -33.03
CA LEU A 499 -22.66 -13.28 -33.06
C LEU A 499 -23.51 -12.28 -32.27
N LYS A 500 -24.66 -11.89 -32.82
CA LYS A 500 -25.68 -11.15 -32.07
C LYS A 500 -26.58 -12.15 -31.37
N GLU A 501 -26.55 -12.18 -30.04
CA GLU A 501 -27.24 -13.19 -29.23
C GLU A 501 -27.97 -12.53 -28.05
N ALA A 502 -29.00 -13.21 -27.55
CA ALA A 502 -29.55 -12.95 -26.22
C ALA A 502 -28.67 -13.67 -25.19
N ILE A 503 -28.30 -12.97 -24.13
CA ILE A 503 -27.33 -13.41 -23.14
C ILE A 503 -28.04 -13.48 -21.79
N LEU A 504 -27.90 -14.60 -21.12
CA LEU A 504 -28.49 -14.86 -19.81
C LEU A 504 -27.37 -15.24 -18.84
N VAL A 505 -27.33 -14.56 -17.70
CA VAL A 505 -26.51 -14.97 -16.56
C VAL A 505 -27.44 -15.47 -15.48
N LEU A 506 -27.17 -16.67 -14.98
CA LEU A 506 -27.85 -17.30 -13.84
C LEU A 506 -26.81 -17.52 -12.76
N ASP A 507 -27.12 -17.14 -11.53
CA ASP A 507 -26.21 -17.23 -10.39
C ASP A 507 -26.91 -17.79 -9.16
N LEU A 508 -26.24 -18.66 -8.40
CA LEU A 508 -26.72 -19.16 -7.11
C LEU A 508 -26.58 -18.07 -6.03
N ALA A 509 -27.70 -17.64 -5.46
CA ALA A 509 -27.68 -16.62 -4.43
C ALA A 509 -26.96 -17.09 -3.16
N ASN A 510 -26.16 -16.20 -2.58
CA ASN A 510 -25.41 -16.40 -1.33
C ASN A 510 -24.38 -17.55 -1.38
N SER A 511 -23.90 -17.94 -2.57
CA SER A 511 -22.89 -18.99 -2.77
C SER A 511 -21.63 -18.81 -1.89
N THR A 512 -21.09 -17.58 -1.82
CA THR A 512 -19.91 -17.23 -0.99
C THR A 512 -20.14 -17.42 0.51
N ASP A 513 -21.34 -17.08 1.00
CA ASP A 513 -21.70 -17.23 2.40
C ASP A 513 -21.93 -18.70 2.76
N ILE A 514 -22.46 -19.49 1.81
CA ILE A 514 -22.69 -20.93 1.98
C ILE A 514 -21.37 -21.69 2.09
N GLY A 515 -20.39 -21.41 1.21
CA GLY A 515 -19.07 -22.04 1.27
C GLY A 515 -18.33 -21.73 2.58
N SER A 516 -18.38 -20.46 3.01
CA SER A 516 -17.76 -20.03 4.27
C SER A 516 -18.41 -20.65 5.51
N LYS A 517 -19.72 -20.92 5.47
CA LYS A 517 -20.51 -21.35 6.64
C LYS A 517 -20.66 -22.88 6.76
N TYR A 518 -20.72 -23.60 5.64
CA TYR A 518 -21.02 -25.03 5.61
C TYR A 518 -19.95 -25.87 4.92
N GLY A 519 -18.88 -25.25 4.42
CA GLY A 519 -17.75 -25.90 3.77
C GLY A 519 -17.96 -26.19 2.29
N ASP A 520 -16.84 -26.41 1.59
CA ASP A 520 -16.79 -26.54 0.13
C ASP A 520 -17.59 -27.73 -0.41
N ASP A 521 -17.64 -28.84 0.33
CA ASP A 521 -18.42 -30.04 -0.05
C ASP A 521 -19.94 -29.73 -0.13
N PHE A 522 -20.44 -28.89 0.78
CA PHE A 522 -21.84 -28.51 0.79
C PHE A 522 -22.17 -27.52 -0.33
N ALA A 523 -21.29 -26.57 -0.59
CA ALA A 523 -21.40 -25.67 -1.75
C ALA A 523 -21.39 -26.46 -3.06
N PHE A 524 -20.50 -27.46 -3.18
CA PHE A 524 -20.41 -28.34 -4.34
C PHE A 524 -21.69 -29.16 -4.55
N LYS A 525 -22.33 -29.65 -3.47
CA LYS A 525 -23.63 -30.35 -3.54
C LYS A 525 -24.73 -29.46 -4.12
N LEU A 526 -24.80 -28.19 -3.73
CA LEU A 526 -25.80 -27.25 -4.24
C LEU A 526 -25.56 -26.90 -5.71
N THR A 527 -24.31 -26.64 -6.09
CA THR A 527 -23.92 -26.40 -7.50
C THR A 527 -24.28 -27.59 -8.38
N ASN A 528 -24.02 -28.83 -7.93
CA ASN A 528 -24.40 -30.04 -8.67
C ASN A 528 -25.92 -30.16 -8.87
N ARG A 529 -26.71 -29.86 -7.85
CA ARG A 529 -28.18 -29.89 -7.97
C ARG A 529 -28.68 -28.79 -8.91
N LEU A 530 -28.06 -27.61 -8.91
CA LEU A 530 -28.33 -26.57 -9.90
C LEU A 530 -28.07 -27.09 -11.33
N VAL A 531 -26.96 -27.80 -11.56
CA VAL A 531 -26.63 -28.42 -12.86
C VAL A 531 -27.73 -29.40 -13.29
N GLU A 532 -28.18 -30.28 -12.40
CA GLU A 532 -29.19 -31.31 -12.69
C GLU A 532 -30.53 -30.71 -13.12
N LEU A 533 -30.96 -29.61 -12.49
CA LEU A 533 -32.21 -28.93 -12.83
C LEU A 533 -32.08 -28.11 -14.12
N THR A 534 -30.92 -27.48 -14.33
CA THR A 534 -30.70 -26.57 -15.45
C THR A 534 -30.52 -27.30 -16.79
N LYS A 535 -29.84 -28.45 -16.80
CA LYS A 535 -29.52 -29.21 -18.01
C LYS A 535 -30.74 -29.61 -18.86
N PRO A 536 -31.83 -30.22 -18.33
CA PRO A 536 -32.98 -30.61 -19.14
C PRO A 536 -33.75 -29.41 -19.72
N ILE A 537 -33.83 -28.31 -18.98
CA ILE A 537 -34.54 -27.09 -19.41
C ILE A 537 -33.72 -26.36 -20.50
N ALA A 538 -32.39 -26.36 -20.39
CA ALA A 538 -31.50 -25.76 -21.40
C ALA A 538 -31.64 -26.46 -22.77
N SER A 539 -31.80 -27.79 -22.78
CA SER A 539 -32.06 -28.54 -24.02
C SER A 539 -33.41 -28.19 -24.66
N LYS A 540 -34.45 -27.96 -23.86
CA LYS A 540 -35.79 -27.60 -24.34
C LYS A 540 -35.83 -26.24 -25.05
N TYR A 541 -35.08 -25.26 -24.56
CA TYR A 541 -35.08 -23.89 -25.06
C TYR A 541 -33.92 -23.55 -26.02
N ARG A 542 -33.26 -24.58 -26.58
CA ARG A 542 -32.26 -24.44 -27.65
C ARG A 542 -31.10 -23.49 -27.30
N VAL A 543 -30.55 -23.63 -26.10
CA VAL A 543 -29.38 -22.86 -25.68
C VAL A 543 -28.21 -23.09 -26.65
N LYS A 544 -27.55 -22.01 -27.08
CA LYS A 544 -26.44 -22.02 -28.06
C LYS A 544 -25.06 -22.06 -27.45
N PHE A 545 -24.95 -21.59 -26.21
CA PHE A 545 -23.75 -21.59 -25.43
C PHE A 545 -24.09 -21.78 -23.98
N THR A 546 -23.30 -22.58 -23.28
CA THR A 546 -23.33 -22.65 -21.84
C THR A 546 -21.89 -22.67 -21.33
N LYS A 547 -21.58 -21.81 -20.37
CA LYS A 547 -20.33 -21.84 -19.60
C LYS A 547 -20.65 -21.71 -18.13
N SER A 548 -20.07 -22.59 -17.31
CA SER A 548 -20.20 -22.48 -15.85
C SER A 548 -19.32 -21.34 -15.33
N THR A 549 -19.84 -20.60 -14.36
CA THR A 549 -19.11 -19.53 -13.65
C THR A 549 -18.61 -19.98 -12.28
N GLY A 550 -18.77 -21.28 -11.95
CA GLY A 550 -18.50 -21.85 -10.63
C GLY A 550 -19.79 -22.11 -9.86
N ASP A 551 -20.53 -21.06 -9.55
CA ASP A 551 -21.80 -21.05 -8.80
C ASP A 551 -23.02 -20.74 -9.68
N GLY A 552 -22.82 -20.68 -11.00
CA GLY A 552 -23.85 -20.29 -11.95
C GLY A 552 -23.48 -20.61 -13.39
N TYR A 553 -24.20 -19.97 -14.32
CA TYR A 553 -24.06 -20.15 -15.75
C TYR A 553 -24.16 -18.84 -16.52
N LEU A 554 -23.30 -18.71 -17.53
CA LEU A 554 -23.49 -17.86 -18.68
C LEU A 554 -24.11 -18.69 -19.80
N MET A 555 -25.23 -18.23 -20.35
CA MET A 555 -25.93 -18.86 -21.45
C MET A 555 -26.22 -17.88 -22.58
N THR A 556 -26.22 -18.36 -23.83
CA THR A 556 -26.71 -17.55 -24.96
C THR A 556 -27.78 -18.25 -25.78
N PHE A 557 -28.65 -17.44 -26.37
CA PHE A 557 -29.80 -17.84 -27.16
C PHE A 557 -29.84 -17.02 -28.45
N ASN A 558 -30.35 -17.60 -29.53
CA ASN A 558 -30.56 -16.86 -30.78
C ASN A 558 -31.66 -15.81 -30.63
N GLU A 559 -32.63 -16.04 -29.75
CA GLU A 559 -33.81 -15.21 -29.59
C GLU A 559 -34.01 -14.87 -28.12
N VAL A 560 -34.31 -13.59 -27.84
CA VAL A 560 -34.59 -13.07 -26.50
C VAL A 560 -35.73 -13.84 -25.83
N LYS A 561 -36.77 -14.22 -26.59
CA LYS A 561 -37.91 -14.99 -26.12
C LYS A 561 -37.53 -16.33 -25.50
N ASN A 562 -36.55 -17.03 -26.07
CA ASN A 562 -36.11 -18.33 -25.55
C ASN A 562 -35.34 -18.17 -24.24
N ALA A 563 -34.53 -17.11 -24.11
CA ALA A 563 -33.85 -16.77 -22.86
C ALA A 563 -34.86 -16.46 -21.73
N VAL A 564 -35.89 -15.68 -22.03
CA VAL A 564 -36.93 -15.28 -21.06
C VAL A 564 -37.80 -16.47 -20.65
N ASN A 565 -38.20 -17.33 -21.58
CA ASN A 565 -38.96 -18.54 -21.25
C ASN A 565 -38.14 -19.56 -20.46
N PHE A 566 -36.86 -19.72 -20.79
CA PHE A 566 -35.94 -20.52 -19.99
C PHE A 566 -35.87 -20.00 -18.55
N ALA A 567 -35.69 -18.68 -18.37
CA ALA A 567 -35.63 -18.05 -17.05
C ALA A 567 -36.92 -18.26 -16.23
N LYS A 568 -38.09 -18.21 -16.89
CA LYS A 568 -39.38 -18.51 -16.24
C LYS A 568 -39.45 -19.97 -15.77
N GLU A 569 -39.12 -20.92 -16.65
CA GLU A 569 -39.26 -22.35 -16.37
C GLU A 569 -38.28 -22.82 -15.29
N ILE A 570 -37.03 -22.33 -15.29
CA ILE A 570 -36.05 -22.70 -14.27
C ILE A 570 -36.46 -22.17 -12.89
N LEU A 571 -36.95 -20.92 -12.79
CA LEU A 571 -37.43 -20.36 -11.52
C LEU A 571 -38.65 -21.12 -10.98
N LEU A 572 -39.62 -21.47 -11.83
CA LEU A 572 -40.79 -22.25 -11.41
C LEU A 572 -40.39 -23.67 -10.96
N THR A 573 -39.44 -24.29 -11.67
CA THR A 573 -38.92 -25.62 -11.34
C THR A 573 -38.19 -25.59 -9.99
N MET A 574 -37.38 -24.55 -9.74
CA MET A 574 -36.69 -24.37 -8.46
C MET A 574 -37.65 -24.09 -7.32
N ARG A 575 -38.68 -23.26 -7.54
CA ARG A 575 -39.72 -23.00 -6.53
C ARG A 575 -40.39 -24.30 -6.09
N ARG A 576 -40.80 -25.16 -7.03
CA ARG A 576 -41.37 -26.49 -6.74
C ARG A 576 -40.39 -27.43 -6.05
N THR A 577 -39.12 -27.40 -6.46
CA THR A 577 -38.09 -28.26 -5.84
C THR A 577 -37.84 -27.84 -4.39
N ASN A 578 -37.75 -26.53 -4.12
CA ASN A 578 -37.51 -25.96 -2.79
C ASN A 578 -38.65 -26.20 -1.79
N GLU A 579 -39.87 -26.46 -2.25
CA GLU A 579 -41.01 -26.86 -1.40
C GLU A 579 -40.75 -28.19 -0.68
N THR A 580 -39.98 -29.08 -1.30
CA THR A 580 -39.65 -30.42 -0.76
C THR A 580 -38.33 -30.47 0.01
N LEU A 581 -37.56 -29.37 0.00
CA LEU A 581 -36.22 -29.31 0.58
C LEU A 581 -36.18 -28.51 1.90
N PRO A 582 -35.33 -28.92 2.86
CA PRO A 582 -35.12 -28.14 4.08
C PRO A 582 -34.47 -26.79 3.75
N PRO A 583 -34.70 -25.72 4.54
CA PRO A 583 -34.29 -24.35 4.22
C PRO A 583 -32.81 -24.19 3.83
N GLN A 584 -31.90 -24.92 4.49
CA GLN A 584 -30.46 -24.87 4.21
C GLN A 584 -30.05 -25.54 2.90
N GLU A 585 -30.89 -26.39 2.31
CA GLU A 585 -30.63 -27.05 1.02
C GLU A 585 -31.39 -26.41 -0.15
N ARG A 586 -32.12 -25.32 0.10
CA ARG A 586 -32.86 -24.61 -0.94
C ARG A 586 -31.90 -23.93 -1.91
N ILE A 587 -32.30 -23.92 -3.17
CA ILE A 587 -31.56 -23.31 -4.27
C ILE A 587 -32.30 -22.05 -4.65
N ASP A 588 -31.75 -20.91 -4.24
CA ASP A 588 -32.27 -19.60 -4.62
C ASP A 588 -31.35 -19.00 -5.67
N ILE A 589 -31.91 -18.45 -6.75
CA ILE A 589 -31.10 -17.98 -7.88
C ILE A 589 -31.40 -16.54 -8.27
N ARG A 590 -30.45 -15.91 -8.95
CA ARG A 590 -30.59 -14.60 -9.57
C ARG A 590 -30.33 -14.73 -11.05
N ILE A 591 -31.21 -14.17 -11.87
CA ILE A 591 -31.08 -14.19 -13.32
C ILE A 591 -31.03 -12.76 -13.85
N ALA A 592 -30.13 -12.52 -14.80
CA ALA A 592 -30.17 -11.35 -15.66
C ALA A 592 -30.19 -11.74 -17.13
N ILE A 593 -30.90 -10.94 -17.93
CA ILE A 593 -30.96 -11.11 -19.38
C ILE A 593 -30.65 -9.79 -20.05
N ASN A 594 -29.72 -9.84 -21.00
CA ASN A 594 -29.38 -8.77 -21.91
C ASN A 594 -29.36 -9.30 -23.35
N GLN A 595 -29.20 -8.41 -24.32
CA GLN A 595 -28.90 -8.82 -25.69
C GLN A 595 -27.88 -7.88 -26.32
N GLY A 596 -27.08 -8.41 -27.24
CA GLY A 596 -26.07 -7.65 -27.94
C GLY A 596 -25.08 -8.52 -28.68
N GLU A 597 -24.01 -7.90 -29.15
CA GLU A 597 -22.94 -8.61 -29.84
C GLU A 597 -22.04 -9.34 -28.84
N THR A 598 -21.79 -10.61 -29.14
CA THR A 598 -20.85 -11.49 -28.46
C THR A 598 -19.76 -11.87 -29.45
N ARG A 599 -18.52 -11.81 -29.01
CA ARG A 599 -17.37 -12.31 -29.76
C ARG A 599 -17.09 -13.72 -29.25
N VAL A 600 -17.07 -14.67 -30.15
CA VAL A 600 -16.77 -16.07 -29.86
C VAL A 600 -15.29 -16.28 -30.10
N ASP A 601 -14.54 -16.54 -29.03
CA ASP A 601 -13.13 -16.88 -29.12
C ASP A 601 -12.93 -18.32 -29.63
N ASP A 602 -11.68 -18.74 -29.83
CA ASP A 602 -11.34 -20.03 -30.42
C ASP A 602 -11.79 -21.24 -29.58
N LYS A 603 -12.11 -21.04 -28.30
CA LYS A 603 -12.64 -22.08 -27.40
C LYS A 603 -14.17 -22.13 -27.41
N GLY A 604 -14.81 -21.24 -28.16
CA GLY A 604 -16.25 -21.09 -28.21
C GLY A 604 -16.82 -20.19 -27.11
N ASP A 605 -15.99 -19.50 -26.33
CA ASP A 605 -16.47 -18.67 -25.22
C ASP A 605 -17.02 -17.33 -25.71
N ARG A 606 -18.09 -16.86 -25.06
CA ARG A 606 -18.72 -15.58 -25.40
C ARG A 606 -18.13 -14.46 -24.58
N LEU A 607 -17.41 -13.56 -25.23
CA LEU A 607 -16.80 -12.37 -24.65
C LEU A 607 -17.40 -11.10 -25.25
N GLY A 608 -17.46 -10.02 -24.47
CA GLY A 608 -17.90 -8.73 -24.98
C GLY A 608 -18.70 -7.91 -23.97
N THR A 609 -18.93 -6.64 -24.32
CA THR A 609 -19.61 -5.67 -23.45
C THR A 609 -21.03 -6.11 -23.09
N ALA A 610 -21.74 -6.78 -24.00
CA ALA A 610 -23.08 -7.28 -23.73
C ALA A 610 -23.08 -8.42 -22.67
N VAL A 611 -22.05 -9.28 -22.68
CA VAL A 611 -21.84 -10.32 -21.67
C VAL A 611 -21.50 -9.69 -20.33
N ASN A 612 -20.53 -8.77 -20.31
CA ASN A 612 -20.13 -8.04 -19.11
C ASN A 612 -21.32 -7.30 -18.48
N MET A 613 -22.15 -6.63 -19.29
CA MET A 613 -23.38 -5.98 -18.82
C MET A 613 -24.33 -6.95 -18.14
N THR A 614 -24.56 -8.12 -18.72
CA THR A 614 -25.47 -9.13 -18.15
C THR A 614 -25.03 -9.52 -16.73
N PHE A 615 -23.73 -9.72 -16.50
CA PHE A 615 -23.18 -10.00 -15.16
C PHE A 615 -23.39 -8.85 -14.17
N ARG A 616 -23.31 -7.58 -14.62
CA ARG A 616 -23.51 -6.43 -13.71
C ARG A 616 -24.98 -6.21 -13.41
N VAL A 617 -25.85 -6.54 -14.36
CA VAL A 617 -27.32 -6.52 -14.20
C VAL A 617 -27.79 -7.59 -13.22
N GLU A 618 -27.18 -8.78 -13.21
CA GLU A 618 -27.50 -9.83 -12.23
C GLU A 618 -27.24 -9.33 -10.80
N GLY A 619 -26.07 -8.74 -10.59
CA GLY A 619 -25.59 -8.32 -9.27
C GLY A 619 -26.18 -7.02 -8.70
N VAL A 620 -27.19 -6.41 -9.33
CA VAL A 620 -27.74 -5.12 -8.85
C VAL A 620 -28.41 -5.24 -7.48
N LYS A 621 -28.25 -4.20 -6.65
CA LYS A 621 -28.81 -4.16 -5.29
C LYS A 621 -29.61 -2.88 -5.10
N ALA A 622 -30.57 -2.90 -4.17
CA ALA A 622 -31.41 -1.75 -3.82
C ALA A 622 -30.57 -0.49 -3.51
N ALA A 623 -29.41 -0.64 -2.87
CA ALA A 623 -28.51 0.48 -2.55
C ALA A 623 -27.94 1.21 -3.78
N GLY A 624 -27.85 0.53 -4.94
CA GLY A 624 -27.38 1.12 -6.19
C GLY A 624 -28.50 1.68 -7.06
N MET A 625 -29.75 1.60 -6.60
CA MET A 625 -30.93 1.95 -7.37
C MET A 625 -31.22 3.45 -7.29
N LYS A 626 -31.28 4.10 -8.46
CA LYS A 626 -31.84 5.45 -8.58
C LYS A 626 -33.31 5.35 -8.96
N PRO A 627 -34.25 5.86 -8.12
CA PRO A 627 -35.68 5.79 -8.40
C PRO A 627 -36.04 6.43 -9.73
N ALA A 628 -37.07 5.90 -10.39
CA ALA A 628 -37.66 6.47 -11.59
C ALA A 628 -39.17 6.62 -11.39
N ASP A 629 -39.79 7.64 -11.99
CA ASP A 629 -41.24 7.83 -11.92
C ASP A 629 -41.98 6.61 -12.50
N GLY A 630 -42.92 6.05 -11.73
CA GLY A 630 -43.61 4.80 -12.06
C GLY A 630 -42.78 3.53 -11.85
N GLY A 631 -41.55 3.65 -11.35
CA GLY A 631 -40.67 2.56 -10.98
C GLY A 631 -40.98 1.94 -9.62
N MET A 632 -40.31 0.83 -9.35
CA MET A 632 -40.37 0.13 -8.06
C MET A 632 -39.71 0.96 -6.95
N LYS A 633 -40.09 0.73 -5.68
CA LYS A 633 -39.34 1.30 -4.55
C LYS A 633 -38.14 0.40 -4.22
N PRO A 634 -37.00 0.93 -3.72
CA PRO A 634 -35.81 0.10 -3.45
C PRO A 634 -36.08 -1.11 -2.55
N GLU A 635 -37.01 -1.01 -1.60
CA GLU A 635 -37.37 -2.08 -0.66
C GLU A 635 -38.19 -3.21 -1.31
N GLU A 636 -38.79 -2.93 -2.47
CA GLU A 636 -39.63 -3.89 -3.21
C GLU A 636 -38.79 -4.78 -4.15
N LEU A 637 -37.50 -4.47 -4.36
CA LEU A 637 -36.62 -5.26 -5.24
C LEU A 637 -36.26 -6.60 -4.58
N PRO A 638 -36.70 -7.75 -5.14
CA PRO A 638 -36.38 -9.05 -4.55
C PRO A 638 -34.87 -9.28 -4.55
N LEU A 639 -34.33 -9.86 -3.48
CA LEU A 639 -32.91 -10.18 -3.37
C LEU A 639 -32.55 -11.50 -4.07
N VAL A 640 -33.51 -12.43 -4.14
CA VAL A 640 -33.35 -13.76 -4.73
C VAL A 640 -34.59 -14.15 -5.51
N ASN A 641 -34.49 -15.20 -6.33
CA ASN A 641 -35.54 -15.76 -7.18
C ASN A 641 -36.18 -14.71 -8.10
N ARG A 642 -35.31 -14.01 -8.85
CA ARG A 642 -35.69 -12.87 -9.68
C ARG A 642 -35.07 -12.94 -11.07
N VAL A 643 -35.73 -12.29 -12.03
CA VAL A 643 -35.18 -12.05 -13.39
C VAL A 643 -35.14 -10.56 -13.66
N VAL A 644 -33.93 -10.03 -13.86
CA VAL A 644 -33.69 -8.62 -14.21
C VAL A 644 -33.34 -8.50 -15.68
N LEU A 645 -34.00 -7.57 -16.37
CA LEU A 645 -33.88 -7.37 -17.82
C LEU A 645 -33.30 -5.98 -18.09
N THR A 646 -32.45 -5.88 -19.10
CA THR A 646 -32.07 -4.58 -19.66
C THR A 646 -33.20 -3.99 -20.50
N GLU A 647 -33.16 -2.67 -20.73
CA GLU A 647 -34.15 -1.97 -21.55
C GLU A 647 -34.28 -2.58 -22.96
N SER A 648 -33.17 -2.96 -23.60
CA SER A 648 -33.20 -3.59 -24.92
C SER A 648 -33.97 -4.91 -24.93
N VAL A 649 -33.81 -5.74 -23.91
CA VAL A 649 -34.57 -6.99 -23.77
C VAL A 649 -36.04 -6.72 -23.48
N ASN A 650 -36.32 -5.77 -22.59
CA ASN A 650 -37.68 -5.38 -22.22
C ASN A 650 -38.48 -4.85 -23.44
N THR A 651 -37.87 -4.01 -24.25
CA THR A 651 -38.48 -3.46 -25.48
C THR A 651 -38.84 -4.55 -26.50
N ASP A 652 -38.06 -5.63 -26.57
CA ASP A 652 -38.31 -6.72 -27.49
C ASP A 652 -39.45 -7.62 -27.03
N ILE A 653 -39.56 -7.91 -25.73
CA ILE A 653 -40.59 -8.83 -25.21
C ILE A 653 -41.94 -8.16 -24.88
N THR A 654 -41.96 -6.87 -24.58
CA THR A 654 -43.22 -6.14 -24.28
C THR A 654 -44.10 -5.93 -25.52
N LYS A 655 -43.56 -6.17 -26.72
CA LYS A 655 -44.32 -6.22 -27.98
C LYS A 655 -45.07 -7.53 -28.19
N GLU A 656 -44.74 -8.57 -27.42
CA GLU A 656 -45.36 -9.90 -27.52
C GLU A 656 -46.34 -10.13 -26.37
N ALA A 657 -47.53 -10.68 -26.67
CA ALA A 657 -48.53 -10.99 -25.65
C ALA A 657 -48.04 -12.09 -24.70
N GLY A 658 -48.00 -11.81 -23.39
CA GLY A 658 -47.76 -12.82 -22.34
C GLY A 658 -46.62 -12.57 -21.36
N PHE A 659 -45.82 -11.50 -21.52
CA PHE A 659 -44.78 -11.11 -20.56
C PHE A 659 -45.14 -9.80 -19.88
N VAL A 660 -45.16 -9.81 -18.54
CA VAL A 660 -45.40 -8.61 -17.73
C VAL A 660 -44.11 -8.24 -17.02
N THR A 661 -43.71 -6.98 -17.16
CA THR A 661 -42.46 -6.44 -16.60
C THR A 661 -42.75 -5.16 -15.84
N ARG A 662 -42.04 -4.94 -14.73
CA ARG A 662 -42.14 -3.72 -13.94
C ARG A 662 -40.81 -2.96 -13.99
N LEU A 663 -40.87 -1.65 -14.23
CA LEU A 663 -39.68 -0.81 -14.18
C LEU A 663 -39.06 -0.86 -12.78
N ILE A 664 -37.78 -1.18 -12.68
CA ILE A 664 -37.04 -1.10 -11.41
C ILE A 664 -36.61 0.35 -11.22
N GLY A 665 -35.70 0.84 -12.07
CA GLY A 665 -35.13 2.18 -11.95
C GLY A 665 -33.87 2.31 -12.80
N PHE A 666 -33.06 3.31 -12.50
CA PHE A 666 -31.77 3.55 -13.16
C PHE A 666 -30.60 3.05 -12.32
N PHE A 667 -29.60 2.46 -12.98
CA PHE A 667 -28.39 1.94 -12.34
C PHE A 667 -27.15 2.41 -13.10
N GLU A 668 -26.12 2.80 -12.36
CA GLU A 668 -24.78 2.98 -12.89
C GLU A 668 -24.02 1.66 -12.71
N LEU A 669 -23.79 0.95 -13.83
CA LEU A 669 -23.20 -0.37 -13.81
C LEU A 669 -21.67 -0.24 -13.88
N LYS A 670 -20.96 -0.82 -12.90
CA LYS A 670 -19.50 -0.69 -12.79
C LYS A 670 -18.80 -1.14 -14.09
N GLY A 671 -18.00 -0.25 -14.67
CA GLY A 671 -17.25 -0.49 -15.91
C GLY A 671 -18.08 -0.35 -17.18
N ILE A 672 -19.30 0.17 -17.09
CA ILE A 672 -20.18 0.44 -18.23
C ILE A 672 -20.64 1.89 -18.13
N GLN A 673 -20.39 2.66 -19.18
CA GLN A 673 -20.70 4.08 -19.16
C GLN A 673 -22.20 4.34 -19.31
N GLY A 674 -22.73 5.22 -18.45
CA GLY A 674 -24.09 5.72 -18.50
C GLY A 674 -25.00 5.17 -17.41
N GLN A 675 -26.21 5.73 -17.36
CA GLN A 675 -27.29 5.21 -16.52
C GLN A 675 -28.13 4.24 -17.34
N HIS A 676 -28.29 3.03 -16.82
CA HIS A 676 -29.00 1.95 -17.48
C HIS A 676 -30.34 1.72 -16.81
N ARG A 677 -31.41 1.71 -17.60
CA ARG A 677 -32.76 1.41 -17.13
C ARG A 677 -32.97 -0.10 -17.08
N LEU A 678 -33.40 -0.61 -15.93
CA LEU A 678 -33.59 -2.04 -15.70
C LEU A 678 -35.04 -2.36 -15.31
N PHE A 679 -35.48 -3.56 -15.67
CA PHE A 679 -36.85 -4.04 -15.48
C PHE A 679 -36.85 -5.39 -14.75
N LEU A 680 -37.84 -5.60 -13.89
CA LEU A 680 -38.08 -6.86 -13.22
C LEU A 680 -39.18 -7.60 -13.98
N MET A 681 -38.90 -8.84 -14.38
CA MET A 681 -39.92 -9.69 -14.98
C MET A 681 -40.85 -10.23 -13.89
N ASN A 682 -42.16 -10.16 -14.11
CA ASN A 682 -43.11 -10.88 -13.29
C ASN A 682 -43.12 -12.36 -13.70
N THR A 683 -42.85 -13.24 -12.74
CA THR A 683 -42.72 -14.68 -12.96
C THR A 683 -43.93 -15.48 -12.47
N ASP A 684 -44.90 -14.82 -11.84
CA ASP A 684 -46.13 -15.45 -11.34
C ASP A 684 -47.14 -15.80 -12.45
#